data_AF-A0A7X8XKS9-F1
#
_entry.id   AF-A0A7X8XKS9-F1
#
_cell.length_a   1.000
_cell.length_b   1.000
_cell.length_c   1.000
_cell.angle_alpha   90.00
_cell.angle_beta   90.00
_cell.angle_gamma   90.00
#
_symmetry.space_group_name_H-M   'P 1'
#
loop_
_entity.id
_entity.type
_entity.pdbx_description
1 polymer ?
#
loop_
_entity_poly.entity_id
_entity_poly.type
_entity_poly.pdbx_seq_one_letter_code
_entity_poly.pdbx_strand_id
1 'polypeptide(L)'
;MTTALSQTAGPSQTPALSQPPGLSPEAKSRLAAVVRSLRERLLKDLGDAVQSTYRLALPLEEAGLGEKIERRRRRLEARLDEEARGGARGAKETPAQARERHLSGAIKSAAATMLNRLVVLRQAEALNMVRVKVLSGGWQSPGYREFRAFAPALLVDDTEGYAELLRLVFEEWALDLPGLFGEVGLSGLVPVPAATLRAAVEALEDPALAPAWTDDTTLGWVYQFWNDPDREALDEKIRNRGKIENHELAAKTQLFTDRYMVEWLLQNSLGQVWFGICARNGWTPEVVQPREGGPGGPQGTLDRLEAARAEWRAKREAGEVDLEALMPLPGAERPDLGDLEQEERWKYWVPRDLPILKAIGASADGGSADHAPASPGAGCEGSADHGPSSLREVKLLDPACGSGHFLVIAFELLAALYQEEARQRRAAGEALVEEEWTPEAIAASLLERNLHGIDLDPRAVQIAAAALWLKARTWCREGQPAARAAGLRPFGALPALRLKTLNLVASNLGLAALPQDDPALVELVAAVEAETGIPGHLTRQVVEALKGADHLGSLLKVDAAVDAALEAWEKGERKAGAGRGQGNLFGAHVQLTLEDDTRQIRRRSVVERLEEFLKRHTRADELGLRLRGEQLAAGVRFARMLREGQY
;
A
#
# COMPACT_ATOMS: atom_id res chain seq x y z
N MET A 1 49.17 -42.37 9.24
CA MET A 1 49.19 -42.58 10.69
C MET A 1 49.12 -41.20 11.35
N THR A 2 47.97 -40.54 11.27
CA THR A 2 46.88 -40.54 12.27
C THR A 2 47.32 -39.94 13.60
N THR A 3 46.99 -38.67 13.83
CA THR A 3 46.94 -38.09 15.17
C THR A 3 45.59 -37.38 15.29
N ALA A 4 44.78 -37.90 16.19
CA ALA A 4 43.39 -37.55 16.41
C ALA A 4 43.28 -36.22 17.17
N LEU A 5 42.34 -35.36 16.75
CA LEU A 5 41.78 -34.30 17.58
C LEU A 5 40.30 -34.58 17.77
N SER A 6 39.99 -35.05 18.98
CA SER A 6 38.66 -35.23 19.54
C SER A 6 37.99 -33.87 19.70
N GLN A 7 36.95 -33.58 18.91
CA GLN A 7 36.00 -32.51 19.21
C GLN A 7 34.83 -33.11 19.99
N THR A 8 34.73 -32.72 21.25
CA THR A 8 33.57 -32.96 22.12
C THR A 8 32.40 -32.12 21.62
N ALA A 9 31.34 -32.77 21.15
CA ALA A 9 30.07 -32.14 20.82
C ALA A 9 29.45 -31.51 22.08
N GLY A 10 29.24 -30.19 22.05
CA GLY A 10 28.43 -29.50 23.05
C GLY A 10 26.95 -29.88 22.93
N PRO A 11 26.14 -29.67 23.98
CA PRO A 11 24.75 -30.10 24.00
C PRO A 11 23.98 -29.39 22.89
N SER A 12 23.34 -30.20 22.05
CA SER A 12 22.35 -29.81 21.06
C SER A 12 21.29 -28.94 21.73
N GLN A 13 21.31 -27.64 21.42
CA GLN A 13 20.21 -26.73 21.75
C GLN A 13 18.98 -27.21 21.01
N THR A 14 17.98 -27.67 21.77
CA THR A 14 16.62 -27.89 21.30
C THR A 14 16.16 -26.61 20.59
N PRO A 15 15.67 -26.68 19.34
CA PRO A 15 15.17 -25.48 18.67
C PRO A 15 14.00 -24.95 19.48
N ALA A 16 14.12 -23.72 19.95
CA ALA A 16 13.04 -23.03 20.62
C ALA A 16 11.82 -23.02 19.68
N LEU A 17 10.68 -23.45 20.21
CA LEU A 17 9.37 -23.37 19.58
C LEU A 17 9.23 -22.01 18.88
N SER A 18 9.00 -22.04 17.57
CA SER A 18 8.90 -20.88 16.69
C SER A 18 7.97 -19.84 17.30
N GLN A 19 8.52 -18.68 17.69
CA GLN A 19 7.69 -17.52 18.00
C GLN A 19 6.82 -17.18 16.79
N PRO A 20 5.58 -16.73 16.98
CA PRO A 20 4.73 -16.33 15.88
C PRO A 20 5.43 -15.24 15.04
N PRO A 21 5.21 -15.19 13.73
CA PRO A 21 5.77 -14.15 12.87
C PRO A 21 5.34 -12.77 13.39
N GLY A 22 6.32 -11.92 13.66
CA GLY A 22 6.12 -10.57 14.19
C GLY A 22 7.34 -10.05 14.94
N LEU A 23 7.46 -8.72 15.00
CA LEU A 23 8.50 -8.04 15.75
C LEU A 23 8.43 -8.41 17.24
N SER A 24 9.55 -8.89 17.80
CA SER A 24 9.63 -9.15 19.24
C SER A 24 9.33 -7.88 20.05
N PRO A 25 8.74 -8.00 21.26
CA PRO A 25 8.45 -6.83 22.09
C PRO A 25 9.67 -5.93 22.35
N GLU A 26 10.85 -6.53 22.49
CA GLU A 26 12.12 -5.81 22.69
C GLU A 26 12.53 -5.04 21.45
N ALA A 27 12.56 -5.68 20.28
CA ALA A 27 12.87 -5.02 19.01
C ALA A 27 11.86 -3.91 18.70
N LYS A 28 10.57 -4.12 19.03
CA LYS A 28 9.50 -3.15 18.82
C LYS A 28 9.66 -1.94 19.72
N SER A 29 9.96 -2.16 21.00
CA SER A 29 10.27 -1.09 21.95
C SER A 29 11.49 -0.29 21.51
N ARG A 30 12.54 -0.97 21.03
CA ARG A 30 13.73 -0.29 20.51
C ARG A 30 13.44 0.52 19.25
N LEU A 31 12.69 -0.03 18.30
CA LEU A 31 12.25 0.66 17.10
C LEU A 31 11.45 1.92 17.45
N ALA A 32 10.53 1.83 18.41
CA ALA A 32 9.77 2.97 18.91
C ALA A 32 10.68 4.08 19.46
N ALA A 33 11.64 3.72 20.32
CA ALA A 33 12.58 4.68 20.89
C ALA A 33 13.42 5.40 19.81
N VAL A 34 13.94 4.64 18.83
CA VAL A 34 14.73 5.19 17.73
C VAL A 34 13.89 6.11 16.85
N VAL A 35 12.69 5.68 16.44
CA VAL A 35 11.80 6.49 15.58
C VAL A 35 11.39 7.79 16.27
N ARG A 36 11.04 7.74 17.56
CA ARG A 36 10.65 8.95 18.32
C ARG A 36 11.81 9.92 18.48
N SER A 37 13.01 9.41 18.80
CA SER A 37 14.21 10.23 18.89
C SER A 37 14.56 10.87 17.53
N LEU A 38 14.47 10.11 16.44
CA LEU A 38 14.70 10.62 15.10
C LEU A 38 13.66 11.66 14.70
N ARG A 39 12.38 11.47 15.04
CA ARG A 39 11.32 12.45 14.80
C ARG A 39 11.65 13.78 15.46
N GLU A 40 11.96 13.79 16.76
CA GLU A 40 12.30 15.01 17.49
C GLU A 40 13.49 15.73 16.85
N ARG A 41 14.56 14.98 16.56
CA ARG A 41 15.76 15.54 15.96
C ARG A 41 15.53 16.07 14.56
N LEU A 42 14.85 15.31 13.69
CA LEU A 42 14.58 15.72 12.32
C LEU A 42 13.69 16.96 12.28
N LEU A 43 12.63 17.02 13.10
CA LEU A 43 11.75 18.20 13.13
C LEU A 43 12.50 19.45 13.56
N LYS A 44 13.34 19.34 14.59
CA LYS A 44 14.15 20.45 15.08
C LYS A 44 15.20 20.88 14.05
N ASP A 45 16.04 19.95 13.62
CA ASP A 45 17.20 20.26 12.78
C ASP A 45 16.78 20.75 11.39
N LEU A 46 15.75 20.15 10.77
CA LEU A 46 15.24 20.61 9.47
C LEU A 46 14.54 21.96 9.61
N GLY A 47 13.83 22.20 10.72
CA GLY A 47 13.23 23.52 11.01
C GLY A 47 14.30 24.61 11.12
N ASP A 48 15.33 24.38 11.92
CA ASP A 48 16.47 25.29 12.08
C ASP A 48 17.20 25.51 10.74
N ALA A 49 17.36 24.45 9.94
CA ALA A 49 17.99 24.51 8.63
C ALA A 49 17.18 25.34 7.62
N VAL A 50 15.86 25.18 7.59
CA VAL A 50 14.96 26.00 6.75
C VAL A 50 15.08 27.48 7.13
N GLN A 51 15.00 27.79 8.43
CA GLN A 51 15.07 29.16 8.94
C GLN A 51 16.40 29.83 8.56
N SER A 52 17.52 29.13 8.78
CA SER A 52 18.87 29.65 8.52
C SER A 52 19.22 29.72 7.04
N THR A 53 18.90 28.68 6.26
CA THR A 53 19.20 28.62 4.82
C THR A 53 18.43 29.67 4.03
N TYR A 54 17.15 29.86 4.35
CA TYR A 54 16.29 30.81 3.65
C TYR A 54 16.24 32.17 4.33
N ARG A 55 16.81 32.34 5.53
CA ARG A 55 16.79 33.59 6.31
C ARG A 55 15.36 34.15 6.43
N LEU A 56 14.41 33.29 6.82
CA LEU A 56 12.98 33.62 6.83
C LEU A 56 12.60 34.76 7.80
N ALA A 57 13.48 35.09 8.75
CA ALA A 57 13.33 36.24 9.64
C ALA A 57 13.43 37.59 8.91
N LEU A 58 14.02 37.62 7.70
CA LEU A 58 14.18 38.83 6.89
C LEU A 58 13.23 38.81 5.68
N PRO A 59 12.77 39.97 5.19
CA PRO A 59 12.15 40.09 3.87
C PRO A 59 13.04 39.47 2.78
N LEU A 60 12.43 38.93 1.72
CA LEU A 60 13.15 38.22 0.67
C LEU A 60 14.22 39.11 0.00
N GLU A 61 13.89 40.39 -0.20
CA GLU A 61 14.76 41.39 -0.83
C GLU A 61 15.99 41.71 0.03
N GLU A 62 15.86 41.60 1.35
CA GLU A 62 16.91 41.91 2.33
C GLU A 62 17.71 40.66 2.74
N ALA A 63 17.25 39.48 2.34
CA ALA A 63 17.86 38.22 2.75
C ALA A 63 19.25 37.98 2.15
N GLY A 64 19.60 38.63 1.04
CA GLY A 64 20.92 38.53 0.41
C GLY A 64 21.29 37.08 0.01
N LEU A 65 20.32 36.35 -0.55
CA LEU A 65 20.47 34.94 -0.93
C LEU A 65 21.08 34.82 -2.33
N GLY A 66 21.86 33.76 -2.56
CA GLY A 66 22.28 33.40 -3.93
C GLY A 66 21.10 32.93 -4.78
N GLU A 67 21.18 33.11 -6.10
CA GLU A 67 20.06 32.90 -7.04
C GLU A 67 19.34 31.55 -6.85
N LYS A 68 20.10 30.46 -6.69
CA LYS A 68 19.54 29.10 -6.49
C LYS A 68 18.71 28.99 -5.20
N ILE A 69 19.19 29.57 -4.10
CA ILE A 69 18.53 29.53 -2.80
C ILE A 69 17.33 30.47 -2.79
N GLU A 70 17.47 31.66 -3.38
CA GLU A 70 16.37 32.61 -3.52
C GLU A 70 15.20 32.02 -4.32
N ARG A 71 15.49 31.34 -5.45
CA ARG A 71 14.48 30.65 -6.26
C ARG A 71 13.74 29.57 -5.47
N ARG A 72 14.46 28.80 -4.64
CA ARG A 72 13.86 27.78 -3.76
C ARG A 72 13.00 28.41 -2.66
N ARG A 73 13.46 29.49 -2.04
CA ARG A 73 12.68 30.26 -1.07
C ARG A 73 11.38 30.77 -1.69
N ARG A 74 11.45 31.43 -2.85
CA ARG A 74 10.25 31.92 -3.56
C ARG A 74 9.21 30.82 -3.79
N ARG A 75 9.66 29.62 -4.17
CA ARG A 75 8.77 28.45 -4.34
C ARG A 75 8.14 28.00 -3.02
N LEU A 76 8.92 27.95 -1.94
CA LEU A 76 8.42 27.60 -0.61
C LEU A 76 7.36 28.61 -0.15
N GLU A 77 7.69 29.91 -0.18
CA GLU A 77 6.80 30.96 0.29
C GLU A 77 5.50 31.03 -0.54
N ALA A 78 5.60 30.93 -1.87
CA ALA A 78 4.44 30.88 -2.75
C ALA A 78 3.49 29.72 -2.41
N ARG A 79 4.04 28.56 -2.04
CA ARG A 79 3.21 27.42 -1.63
C ARG A 79 2.55 27.64 -0.27
N LEU A 80 3.30 28.16 0.70
CA LEU A 80 2.74 28.45 2.03
C LEU A 80 1.61 29.47 1.94
N ASP A 81 1.76 30.48 1.09
CA ASP A 81 0.75 31.51 0.85
C ASP A 81 -0.47 30.95 0.11
N GLU A 82 -0.30 29.94 -0.75
CA GLU A 82 -1.40 29.20 -1.38
C GLU A 82 -2.20 28.38 -0.36
N GLU A 83 -1.52 27.62 0.48
CA GLU A 83 -2.19 26.80 1.49
C GLU A 83 -2.89 27.66 2.56
N ALA A 84 -2.28 28.80 2.92
CA ALA A 84 -2.89 29.76 3.84
C ALA A 84 -4.19 30.38 3.30
N ARG A 85 -4.35 30.49 1.97
CA ARG A 85 -5.59 30.99 1.34
C ARG A 85 -6.76 30.00 1.45
N GLY A 86 -6.49 28.70 1.34
CA GLY A 86 -7.52 27.65 1.43
C GLY A 86 -7.75 27.05 2.83
N GLY A 87 -6.90 27.39 3.82
CA GLY A 87 -6.75 26.59 5.05
C GLY A 87 -6.93 27.32 6.38
N ALA A 88 -7.50 28.53 6.43
CA ALA A 88 -7.68 29.26 7.69
C ALA A 88 -8.55 28.47 8.68
N ARG A 89 -7.99 28.11 9.84
CA ARG A 89 -8.72 27.41 10.92
C ARG A 89 -9.50 28.40 11.77
N GLY A 90 -10.67 28.76 11.25
CA GLY A 90 -11.62 29.62 11.95
C GLY A 90 -11.29 31.11 11.88
N ALA A 91 -12.23 31.95 12.34
CA ALA A 91 -12.22 33.40 12.14
C ALA A 91 -11.11 34.17 12.91
N LYS A 92 -10.23 33.49 13.65
CA LYS A 92 -9.23 34.10 14.55
C LYS A 92 -7.76 33.81 14.19
N GLU A 93 -7.49 32.93 13.24
CA GLU A 93 -6.11 32.63 12.84
C GLU A 93 -5.56 33.76 11.95
N THR A 94 -4.42 34.33 12.33
CA THR A 94 -3.76 35.35 11.49
C THR A 94 -3.05 34.69 10.31
N PRO A 95 -2.87 35.39 9.17
CA PRO A 95 -2.12 34.85 8.02
C PRO A 95 -0.71 34.37 8.39
N ALA A 96 -0.04 35.06 9.32
CA ALA A 96 1.27 34.67 9.81
C ALA A 96 1.23 33.34 10.59
N GLN A 97 0.21 33.14 11.45
CA GLN A 97 0.02 31.88 12.17
C GLN A 97 -0.32 30.72 11.23
N ALA A 98 -1.18 30.95 10.24
CA ALA A 98 -1.49 29.97 9.22
C ALA A 98 -0.21 29.56 8.45
N ARG A 99 0.58 30.54 8.02
CA ARG A 99 1.85 30.32 7.31
C ARG A 99 2.84 29.50 8.13
N GLU A 100 3.00 29.82 9.41
CA GLU A 100 3.87 29.07 10.34
C GLU A 100 3.40 27.61 10.53
N ARG A 101 2.09 27.40 10.64
CA ARG A 101 1.49 26.06 10.72
C ARG A 101 1.73 25.25 9.44
N HIS A 102 1.55 25.86 8.28
CA HIS A 102 1.83 25.23 6.98
C HIS A 102 3.33 24.92 6.83
N LEU A 103 4.20 25.81 7.30
CA LEU A 103 5.64 25.58 7.30
C LEU A 103 6.02 24.39 8.19
N SER A 104 5.47 24.34 9.41
CA SER A 104 5.65 23.23 10.34
C SER A 104 5.15 21.91 9.74
N GLY A 105 4.01 21.94 9.04
CA GLY A 105 3.47 20.80 8.30
C GLY A 105 4.39 20.33 7.17
N ALA A 106 4.95 21.25 6.40
CA ALA A 106 5.90 20.96 5.33
C ALA A 106 7.19 20.34 5.86
N ILE A 107 7.75 20.88 6.96
CA ILE A 107 8.93 20.32 7.64
C ILE A 107 8.63 18.91 8.15
N LYS A 108 7.48 18.71 8.80
CA LYS A 108 7.05 17.39 9.29
C LYS A 108 6.89 16.37 8.17
N SER A 109 6.32 16.78 7.04
CA SER A 109 6.17 15.93 5.87
C SER A 109 7.53 15.57 5.25
N ALA A 110 8.44 16.53 5.11
CA ALA A 110 9.78 16.31 4.60
C ALA A 110 10.60 15.38 5.51
N ALA A 111 10.53 15.61 6.83
CA ALA A 111 11.19 14.79 7.84
C ALA A 111 10.69 13.34 7.83
N ALA A 112 9.37 13.14 7.76
CA ALA A 112 8.77 11.81 7.64
C ALA A 112 9.18 11.12 6.34
N THR A 113 9.16 11.85 5.22
CA THR A 113 9.57 11.33 3.91
C THR A 113 11.03 10.89 3.92
N MET A 114 11.92 11.68 4.51
CA MET A 114 13.33 11.33 4.67
C MET A 114 13.50 10.04 5.49
N LEU A 115 12.84 9.95 6.66
CA LEU A 115 12.90 8.75 7.49
C LEU A 115 12.37 7.52 6.73
N ASN A 116 11.22 7.64 6.07
CA ASN A 116 10.59 6.55 5.32
C ASN A 116 11.49 6.05 4.19
N ARG A 117 12.14 6.94 3.42
CA ARG A 117 13.10 6.55 2.38
C ARG A 117 14.26 5.73 2.94
N LEU A 118 14.83 6.18 4.06
CA LEU A 118 15.93 5.47 4.72
C LEU A 118 15.47 4.10 5.25
N VAL A 119 14.31 4.04 5.91
CA VAL A 119 13.77 2.79 6.46
C VAL A 119 13.45 1.78 5.36
N VAL A 120 12.81 2.19 4.25
CA VAL A 120 12.47 1.30 3.13
C VAL A 120 13.76 0.79 2.46
N LEU A 121 14.76 1.66 2.27
CA LEU A 121 16.08 1.24 1.77
C LEU A 121 16.75 0.24 2.72
N ARG A 122 16.68 0.48 4.04
CA ARG A 122 17.27 -0.39 5.06
C ARG A 122 16.63 -1.77 5.13
N GLN A 123 15.30 -1.84 4.99
CA GLN A 123 14.58 -3.11 4.88
C GLN A 123 14.94 -3.84 3.59
N ALA A 124 14.95 -3.16 2.45
CA ALA A 124 15.33 -3.78 1.19
C ALA A 124 16.76 -4.37 1.23
N GLU A 125 17.70 -3.73 1.91
CA GLU A 125 19.04 -4.27 2.13
C GLU A 125 19.05 -5.52 3.01
N ALA A 126 18.28 -5.52 4.12
CA ALA A 126 18.14 -6.70 4.98
C ALA A 126 17.46 -7.87 4.28
N LEU A 127 16.45 -7.54 3.46
CA LEU A 127 15.77 -8.48 2.61
C LEU A 127 16.63 -8.90 1.42
N ASN A 128 17.88 -8.43 1.22
CA ASN A 128 18.75 -8.77 0.09
C ASN A 128 18.16 -8.42 -1.29
N MET A 129 17.44 -7.30 -1.38
CA MET A 129 16.91 -6.73 -2.62
C MET A 129 17.85 -5.69 -3.24
N VAL A 130 18.86 -5.24 -2.50
CA VAL A 130 19.87 -4.30 -2.97
C VAL A 130 21.22 -5.00 -3.00
N ARG A 131 21.91 -4.95 -4.13
CA ARG A 131 23.20 -5.64 -4.32
C ARG A 131 24.30 -5.02 -3.46
N VAL A 132 24.42 -3.71 -3.53
CA VAL A 132 25.45 -2.95 -2.84
C VAL A 132 24.78 -2.16 -1.73
N LYS A 133 25.09 -2.51 -0.48
CA LYS A 133 24.48 -1.88 0.69
C LYS A 133 25.01 -0.46 0.84
N VAL A 134 24.09 0.49 0.92
CA VAL A 134 24.33 1.93 1.06
C VAL A 134 24.09 2.37 2.48
N LEU A 135 23.12 1.81 3.21
CA LEU A 135 22.85 2.13 4.62
C LEU A 135 23.53 1.17 5.59
N SER A 136 23.56 -0.13 5.30
CA SER A 136 24.19 -1.11 6.19
C SER A 136 25.70 -0.87 6.28
N GLY A 137 26.21 -0.68 7.49
CA GLY A 137 27.56 -0.20 7.77
C GLY A 137 27.67 1.33 7.86
N GLY A 138 26.56 2.05 7.74
CA GLY A 138 26.46 3.51 7.83
C GLY A 138 27.46 4.24 6.94
N TRP A 139 28.23 5.15 7.52
CA TRP A 139 29.29 5.92 6.85
C TRP A 139 30.50 5.10 6.39
N GLN A 140 30.48 3.79 6.60
CA GLN A 140 31.46 2.84 6.09
C GLN A 140 30.81 1.76 5.21
N SER A 141 29.56 1.98 4.79
CA SER A 141 28.85 1.04 3.92
C SER A 141 29.66 0.76 2.65
N PRO A 142 29.60 -0.49 2.12
CA PRO A 142 30.29 -0.84 0.88
C PRO A 142 29.96 0.12 -0.27
N GLY A 143 28.68 0.47 -0.43
CA GLY A 143 28.23 1.39 -1.49
C GLY A 143 28.77 2.79 -1.34
N TYR A 144 28.83 3.31 -0.12
CA TYR A 144 29.42 4.63 0.11
C TYR A 144 30.93 4.64 -0.15
N ARG A 145 31.66 3.61 0.30
CA ARG A 145 33.11 3.50 0.05
C ARG A 145 33.42 3.37 -1.44
N GLU A 146 32.65 2.58 -2.18
CA GLU A 146 32.77 2.44 -3.63
C GLU A 146 32.46 3.75 -4.34
N PHE A 147 31.38 4.44 -3.96
CA PHE A 147 31.01 5.73 -4.54
C PHE A 147 32.11 6.78 -4.36
N ARG A 148 32.71 6.86 -3.17
CA ARG A 148 33.84 7.77 -2.91
C ARG A 148 35.04 7.50 -3.80
N ALA A 149 35.36 6.22 -4.03
CA ALA A 149 36.47 5.84 -4.88
C ALA A 149 36.19 6.12 -6.36
N PHE A 150 34.94 5.90 -6.80
CA PHE A 150 34.55 6.03 -8.20
C PHE A 150 34.26 7.47 -8.64
N ALA A 151 33.63 8.27 -7.76
CA ALA A 151 33.15 9.62 -8.08
C ALA A 151 33.68 10.69 -7.09
N PRO A 152 35.01 10.87 -6.95
CA PRO A 152 35.59 11.84 -6.02
C PRO A 152 35.16 13.30 -6.31
N ALA A 153 34.81 13.61 -7.57
CA ALA A 153 34.33 14.92 -7.98
C ALA A 153 32.94 15.28 -7.40
N LEU A 154 32.19 14.30 -6.90
CA LEU A 154 30.87 14.50 -6.29
C LEU A 154 30.93 14.63 -4.76
N LEU A 155 32.11 14.55 -4.14
CA LEU A 155 32.28 14.61 -2.68
C LEU A 155 32.43 16.04 -2.15
N VAL A 156 31.78 17.00 -2.81
CA VAL A 156 31.97 18.45 -2.58
C VAL A 156 31.09 19.01 -1.47
N ASP A 157 30.11 18.25 -1.00
CA ASP A 157 29.20 18.65 0.08
C ASP A 157 29.71 18.25 1.47
N ASP A 158 29.07 18.77 2.51
CA ASP A 158 29.40 18.49 3.92
C ASP A 158 29.15 17.03 4.33
N THR A 159 28.49 16.24 3.49
CA THR A 159 28.32 14.80 3.66
C THR A 159 29.40 14.00 2.95
N GLU A 160 30.43 14.65 2.39
CA GLU A 160 31.44 14.01 1.56
C GLU A 160 30.77 13.10 0.50
N GLY A 161 29.71 13.58 -0.15
CA GLY A 161 28.97 12.91 -1.22
C GLY A 161 27.96 11.82 -0.81
N TYR A 162 27.73 11.58 0.48
CA TYR A 162 26.73 10.58 0.93
C TYR A 162 25.30 10.99 0.52
N ALA A 163 24.96 12.28 0.66
CA ALA A 163 23.67 12.81 0.24
C ALA A 163 23.46 12.64 -1.27
N GLU A 164 24.50 12.85 -2.07
CA GLU A 164 24.45 12.67 -3.52
C GLU A 164 24.27 11.19 -3.90
N LEU A 165 24.95 10.26 -3.22
CA LEU A 165 24.72 8.83 -3.38
C LEU A 165 23.26 8.45 -3.08
N LEU A 166 22.71 8.92 -1.96
CA LEU A 166 21.30 8.67 -1.63
C LEU A 166 20.35 9.27 -2.66
N ARG A 167 20.63 10.48 -3.17
CA ARG A 167 19.85 11.11 -4.23
C ARG A 167 19.78 10.21 -5.47
N LEU A 168 20.91 9.69 -5.92
CA LEU A 168 20.97 8.80 -7.09
C LEU A 168 20.18 7.49 -6.85
N VAL A 169 20.32 6.88 -5.68
CA VAL A 169 19.55 5.68 -5.31
C VAL A 169 18.05 5.97 -5.28
N PHE A 170 17.65 7.10 -4.70
CA PHE A 170 16.24 7.49 -4.64
C PHE A 170 15.67 7.80 -6.03
N GLU A 171 16.44 8.42 -6.92
CA GLU A 171 16.00 8.65 -8.31
C GLU A 171 15.77 7.36 -9.09
N GLU A 172 16.62 6.35 -8.89
CA GLU A 172 16.40 5.03 -9.48
C GLU A 172 15.11 4.40 -8.94
N TRP A 173 14.87 4.51 -7.63
CA TRP A 173 13.70 3.90 -6.99
C TRP A 173 12.40 4.66 -7.23
N ALA A 174 12.49 5.94 -7.59
CA ALA A 174 11.36 6.74 -8.01
C ALA A 174 10.69 6.20 -9.30
N LEU A 175 11.39 5.35 -10.07
CA LEU A 175 10.81 4.66 -11.22
C LEU A 175 9.71 3.68 -10.82
N ASP A 176 9.88 3.00 -9.68
CA ASP A 176 8.92 1.99 -9.19
C ASP A 176 8.01 2.56 -8.08
N LEU A 177 8.52 3.46 -7.25
CA LEU A 177 7.82 4.08 -6.11
C LEU A 177 7.89 5.62 -6.17
N PRO A 178 7.35 6.27 -7.23
CA PRO A 178 7.45 7.71 -7.42
C PRO A 178 6.82 8.51 -6.28
N GLY A 179 5.74 7.99 -5.68
CA GLY A 179 5.05 8.66 -4.57
C GLY A 179 5.85 8.77 -3.28
N LEU A 180 6.93 7.99 -3.10
CA LEU A 180 7.81 8.06 -1.93
C LEU A 180 9.19 8.59 -2.28
N PHE A 181 9.80 8.10 -3.36
CA PHE A 181 11.19 8.40 -3.72
C PHE A 181 11.33 9.55 -4.74
N GLY A 182 10.25 9.92 -5.43
CA GLY A 182 10.24 11.06 -6.36
C GLY A 182 10.15 12.42 -5.66
N GLU A 183 9.70 13.44 -6.40
CA GLU A 183 9.44 14.76 -5.84
C GLU A 183 8.13 14.74 -5.04
N VAL A 184 8.23 14.63 -3.71
CA VAL A 184 7.08 14.51 -2.80
C VAL A 184 6.84 15.83 -2.07
N GLY A 185 5.72 16.49 -2.37
CA GLY A 185 5.34 17.75 -1.72
C GLY A 185 6.45 18.80 -1.76
N LEU A 186 6.80 19.35 -0.59
CA LEU A 186 7.88 20.33 -0.44
C LEU A 186 9.20 19.74 0.08
N SER A 187 9.33 18.41 0.09
CA SER A 187 10.53 17.74 0.62
C SER A 187 11.82 18.20 -0.07
N GLY A 188 11.80 18.36 -1.39
CA GLY A 188 12.93 18.88 -2.16
C GLY A 188 13.35 20.31 -1.81
N LEU A 189 12.49 21.09 -1.13
CA LEU A 189 12.79 22.45 -0.66
C LEU A 189 13.31 22.49 0.78
N VAL A 190 13.19 21.42 1.56
CA VAL A 190 13.67 21.39 2.95
C VAL A 190 15.15 20.96 2.96
N PRO A 191 16.10 21.82 3.37
CA PRO A 191 17.51 21.45 3.48
C PRO A 191 17.71 20.44 4.61
N VAL A 192 18.59 19.46 4.39
CA VAL A 192 18.96 18.44 5.36
C VAL A 192 20.42 18.67 5.77
N PRO A 193 20.71 19.08 7.02
CA PRO A 193 22.08 19.23 7.48
C PRO A 193 22.84 17.89 7.45
N ALA A 194 24.14 17.94 7.13
CA ALA A 194 24.98 16.75 7.04
C ALA A 194 25.05 15.97 8.36
N ALA A 195 25.20 16.69 9.48
CA ALA A 195 25.16 16.09 10.82
C ALA A 195 23.80 15.44 11.11
N THR A 196 22.71 15.99 10.57
CA THR A 196 21.36 15.45 10.75
C THR A 196 21.22 14.11 10.02
N LEU A 197 21.59 14.09 8.72
CA LEU A 197 21.65 12.86 7.94
C LEU A 197 22.56 11.81 8.60
N ARG A 198 23.72 12.22 9.11
CA ARG A 198 24.66 11.31 9.78
C ARG A 198 24.02 10.56 10.94
N ALA A 199 23.47 11.29 11.90
CA ALA A 199 22.87 10.61 13.04
C ALA A 199 21.58 9.85 12.69
N ALA A 200 20.87 10.24 11.61
CA ALA A 200 19.74 9.44 11.11
C ALA A 200 20.20 8.07 10.59
N VAL A 201 21.25 8.04 9.78
CA VAL A 201 21.84 6.79 9.27
C VAL A 201 22.39 5.94 10.42
N GLU A 202 23.15 6.54 11.35
CA GLU A 202 23.74 5.81 12.48
C GLU A 202 22.68 5.24 13.43
N ALA A 203 21.57 5.94 13.66
CA ALA A 203 20.50 5.45 14.53
C ALA A 203 19.77 4.23 13.94
N LEU A 204 19.64 4.15 12.61
CA LEU A 204 19.03 3.00 11.92
C LEU A 204 19.97 1.78 11.86
N GLU A 205 21.26 1.97 12.12
CA GLU A 205 22.28 0.91 12.17
C GLU A 205 22.43 0.27 13.56
N ASP A 206 21.54 0.60 14.50
CA ASP A 206 21.51 -0.06 15.79
C ASP A 206 21.35 -1.59 15.64
N PRO A 207 22.30 -2.40 16.14
CA PRO A 207 22.23 -3.86 16.05
C PRO A 207 20.96 -4.45 16.65
N ALA A 208 20.36 -3.81 17.66
CA ALA A 208 19.12 -4.26 18.28
C ALA A 208 17.89 -4.12 17.35
N LEU A 209 18.00 -3.36 16.26
CA LEU A 209 16.97 -3.27 15.22
C LEU A 209 17.08 -4.37 14.16
N ALA A 210 18.11 -5.23 14.20
CA ALA A 210 18.30 -6.26 13.18
C ALA A 210 17.04 -7.12 12.91
N PRO A 211 16.27 -7.58 13.92
CA PRO A 211 15.04 -8.34 13.68
C PRO A 211 13.93 -7.54 13.00
N ALA A 212 13.91 -6.21 13.16
CA ALA A 212 12.90 -5.36 12.55
C ALA A 212 13.07 -5.29 11.03
N TRP A 213 14.30 -5.39 10.52
CA TRP A 213 14.54 -5.15 9.09
C TRP A 213 14.08 -6.27 8.16
N THR A 214 13.72 -7.44 8.70
CA THR A 214 13.15 -8.57 7.95
C THR A 214 11.64 -8.76 8.21
N ASP A 215 11.06 -7.99 9.13
CA ASP A 215 9.66 -8.10 9.51
C ASP A 215 8.77 -7.23 8.60
N ASP A 216 7.65 -7.79 8.15
CA ASP A 216 6.73 -7.14 7.19
C ASP A 216 5.87 -6.03 7.83
N THR A 217 5.78 -5.96 9.16
CA THR A 217 5.04 -4.95 9.91
C THR A 217 5.86 -3.70 10.24
N THR A 218 7.17 -3.72 10.02
CA THR A 218 8.10 -2.65 10.42
C THR A 218 7.73 -1.29 9.85
N LEU A 219 7.31 -1.21 8.58
CA LEU A 219 6.90 0.09 8.01
C LEU A 219 5.64 0.65 8.69
N GLY A 220 4.71 -0.23 9.06
CA GLY A 220 3.52 0.15 9.83
C GLY A 220 3.86 0.65 11.23
N TRP A 221 4.79 -0.01 11.91
CA TRP A 221 5.28 0.42 13.23
C TRP A 221 6.02 1.76 13.15
N VAL A 222 6.90 1.96 12.17
CA VAL A 222 7.59 3.25 11.96
C VAL A 222 6.57 4.37 11.74
N TYR A 223 5.56 4.14 10.90
CA TYR A 223 4.48 5.10 10.68
C TYR A 223 3.71 5.41 11.97
N GLN A 224 3.37 4.40 12.77
CA GLN A 224 2.67 4.59 14.03
C GLN A 224 3.53 5.37 15.04
N PHE A 225 4.76 4.94 15.28
CA PHE A 225 5.67 5.58 16.24
C PHE A 225 6.03 7.02 15.85
N TRP A 226 6.03 7.34 14.56
CA TRP A 226 6.18 8.71 14.08
C TRP A 226 4.99 9.61 14.48
N ASN A 227 3.77 9.09 14.45
CA ASN A 227 2.56 9.85 14.75
C ASN A 227 2.16 9.79 16.24
N ASP A 228 2.71 8.85 17.02
CA ASP A 228 2.40 8.67 18.44
C ASP A 228 2.49 9.97 19.28
N PRO A 229 3.53 10.81 19.16
CA PRO A 229 3.58 12.06 19.93
C PRO A 229 2.41 13.01 19.65
N ASP A 230 1.90 13.06 18.42
CA ASP A 230 0.73 13.89 18.08
C ASP A 230 -0.57 13.28 18.61
N ARG A 231 -0.68 11.95 18.55
CA ARG A 231 -1.81 11.20 19.10
C ARG A 231 -1.89 11.33 20.63
N GLU A 232 -0.76 11.21 21.31
CA GLU A 232 -0.65 11.38 22.77
C GLU A 232 -1.03 12.81 23.20
N ALA A 233 -0.58 13.82 22.46
CA ALA A 233 -0.97 15.21 22.70
C ALA A 233 -2.48 15.44 22.50
N LEU A 234 -3.07 14.80 21.48
CA LEU A 234 -4.51 14.84 21.25
C LEU A 234 -5.28 14.12 22.36
N ASP A 235 -4.78 13.00 22.85
CA ASP A 235 -5.37 12.25 23.97
C ASP A 235 -5.34 13.05 25.27
N GLU A 236 -4.27 13.81 25.51
CA GLU A 236 -4.20 14.78 26.60
C GLU A 236 -5.20 15.93 26.42
N LYS A 237 -5.32 16.50 25.20
CA LYS A 237 -6.34 17.52 24.87
C LYS A 237 -7.76 17.01 25.16
N ILE A 238 -8.08 15.77 24.79
CA ILE A 238 -9.39 15.14 25.04
C ILE A 238 -9.62 14.92 26.52
N ARG A 239 -8.62 14.41 27.27
CA ARG A 239 -8.70 14.27 28.74
C ARG A 239 -8.99 15.62 29.41
N ASN A 240 -8.47 16.70 28.83
CA ASN A 240 -8.72 18.08 29.26
C ASN A 240 -10.00 18.71 28.67
N ARG A 241 -10.94 17.90 28.14
CA ARG A 241 -12.22 18.31 27.54
C ARG A 241 -12.11 19.24 26.33
N GLY A 242 -10.98 19.22 25.61
CA GLY A 242 -10.83 19.90 24.33
C GLY A 242 -11.65 19.24 23.22
N LYS A 243 -12.11 20.03 22.24
CA LYS A 243 -12.79 19.51 21.05
C LYS A 243 -11.78 18.96 20.05
N ILE A 244 -12.12 17.83 19.42
CA ILE A 244 -11.39 17.27 18.27
C ILE A 244 -11.84 18.01 17.01
N GLU A 245 -10.89 18.53 16.25
CA GLU A 245 -11.14 19.14 14.94
C GLU A 245 -11.04 18.12 13.81
N ASN A 246 -11.68 18.36 12.66
CA ASN A 246 -11.72 17.40 11.55
C ASN A 246 -10.32 16.95 11.08
N HIS A 247 -9.35 17.85 11.09
CA HIS A 247 -7.98 17.55 10.69
C HIS A 247 -7.20 16.70 11.73
N GLU A 248 -7.72 16.58 12.96
CA GLU A 248 -7.13 15.81 14.06
C GLU A 248 -7.65 14.36 14.08
N LEU A 249 -8.73 14.07 13.34
CA LEU A 249 -9.40 12.77 13.37
C LEU A 249 -8.47 11.61 12.96
N ALA A 250 -7.71 11.80 11.87
CA ALA A 250 -6.79 10.78 11.36
C ALA A 250 -5.76 10.35 12.41
N ALA A 251 -5.22 11.30 13.19
CA ALA A 251 -4.23 10.98 14.23
C ALA A 251 -4.82 10.14 15.38
N LYS A 252 -6.14 10.19 15.61
CA LYS A 252 -6.80 9.46 16.71
C LYS A 252 -7.22 8.04 16.32
N THR A 253 -7.65 7.83 15.08
CA THR A 253 -8.30 6.58 14.65
C THR A 253 -7.35 5.57 14.02
N GLN A 254 -6.07 5.91 13.84
CA GLN A 254 -5.05 5.04 13.25
C GLN A 254 -4.47 4.06 14.28
N LEU A 255 -5.14 2.92 14.47
CA LEU A 255 -4.64 1.81 15.27
C LEU A 255 -4.22 0.64 14.36
N PHE A 256 -3.09 0.01 14.70
CA PHE A 256 -2.62 -1.20 14.02
C PHE A 256 -3.53 -2.38 14.37
N THR A 257 -4.01 -3.11 13.36
CA THR A 257 -4.80 -4.33 13.55
C THR A 257 -3.85 -5.52 13.71
N ASP A 258 -4.06 -6.34 14.73
CA ASP A 258 -3.20 -7.50 14.98
C ASP A 258 -3.29 -8.53 13.85
N ARG A 259 -2.13 -9.13 13.52
CA ARG A 259 -1.97 -10.08 12.41
C ARG A 259 -3.00 -11.21 12.41
N TYR A 260 -3.30 -11.79 13.58
CA TYR A 260 -4.25 -12.90 13.67
C TYR A 260 -5.67 -12.49 13.25
N MET A 261 -6.10 -11.26 13.55
CA MET A 261 -7.43 -10.77 13.16
C MET A 261 -7.50 -10.61 11.63
N VAL A 262 -6.43 -10.08 11.05
CA VAL A 262 -6.29 -9.92 9.60
C VAL A 262 -6.30 -11.28 8.90
N GLU A 263 -5.45 -12.21 9.35
CA GLU A 263 -5.40 -13.57 8.82
C GLU A 263 -6.76 -14.27 8.95
N TRP A 264 -7.44 -14.16 10.10
CA TRP A 264 -8.76 -14.73 10.29
C TRP A 264 -9.79 -14.17 9.29
N LEU A 265 -9.85 -12.85 9.12
CA LEU A 265 -10.78 -12.20 8.17
C LEU A 265 -10.51 -12.63 6.73
N LEU A 266 -9.24 -12.66 6.33
CA LEU A 266 -8.83 -12.99 4.96
C LEU A 266 -9.04 -14.46 4.65
N GLN A 267 -8.62 -15.36 5.53
CA GLN A 267 -8.80 -16.81 5.35
C GLN A 267 -10.29 -17.15 5.22
N ASN A 268 -11.15 -16.56 6.07
CA ASN A 268 -12.58 -16.84 6.03
C ASN A 268 -13.33 -16.13 4.89
N SER A 269 -12.80 -15.05 4.32
CA SER A 269 -13.43 -14.34 3.20
C SER A 269 -12.91 -14.85 1.85
N LEU A 270 -11.59 -14.76 1.62
CA LEU A 270 -10.96 -15.21 0.37
C LEU A 270 -11.01 -16.74 0.23
N GLY A 271 -10.93 -17.48 1.34
CA GLY A 271 -11.09 -18.94 1.30
C GLY A 271 -12.46 -19.35 0.75
N GLN A 272 -13.55 -18.67 1.17
CA GLN A 272 -14.88 -18.94 0.63
C GLN A 272 -14.96 -18.66 -0.88
N VAL A 273 -14.36 -17.56 -1.33
CA VAL A 273 -14.29 -17.23 -2.75
C VAL A 273 -13.51 -18.30 -3.53
N TRP A 274 -12.40 -18.79 -2.98
CA TRP A 274 -11.60 -19.87 -3.58
C TRP A 274 -12.38 -21.18 -3.70
N PHE A 275 -13.06 -21.61 -2.63
CA PHE A 275 -13.96 -22.77 -2.69
C PHE A 275 -15.07 -22.59 -3.74
N GLY A 276 -15.59 -21.35 -3.86
CA GLY A 276 -16.49 -20.91 -4.91
C GLY A 276 -15.96 -21.19 -6.32
N ILE A 277 -14.77 -20.68 -6.61
CA ILE A 277 -14.07 -20.84 -7.88
C ILE A 277 -13.80 -22.31 -8.17
N CYS A 278 -13.29 -23.07 -7.20
CA CYS A 278 -13.00 -24.48 -7.37
C CYS A 278 -14.25 -25.29 -7.74
N ALA A 279 -15.35 -25.13 -7.01
CA ALA A 279 -16.57 -25.86 -7.32
C ALA A 279 -17.16 -25.47 -8.68
N ARG A 280 -17.10 -24.17 -9.06
CA ARG A 280 -17.54 -23.71 -10.39
C ARG A 280 -16.77 -24.38 -11.52
N ASN A 281 -15.47 -24.60 -11.33
CA ASN A 281 -14.59 -25.23 -12.32
C ASN A 281 -14.45 -26.75 -12.15
N GLY A 282 -15.12 -27.37 -11.18
CA GLY A 282 -14.99 -28.79 -10.87
C GLY A 282 -13.61 -29.19 -10.31
N TRP A 283 -12.90 -28.26 -9.69
CA TRP A 283 -11.60 -28.49 -9.05
C TRP A 283 -11.76 -28.91 -7.58
N THR A 284 -10.82 -29.71 -7.10
CA THR A 284 -10.70 -30.06 -5.67
C THR A 284 -9.56 -29.24 -5.05
N PRO A 285 -9.85 -28.32 -4.11
CA PRO A 285 -8.82 -27.50 -3.47
C PRO A 285 -7.72 -28.33 -2.79
N GLU A 286 -6.47 -27.88 -2.85
CA GLU A 286 -5.34 -28.63 -2.27
C GLU A 286 -5.46 -28.81 -0.76
N VAL A 287 -6.07 -27.86 -0.08
CA VAL A 287 -6.26 -27.89 1.38
C VAL A 287 -7.20 -29.04 1.82
N VAL A 288 -8.03 -29.57 0.92
CA VAL A 288 -8.91 -30.72 1.19
C VAL A 288 -8.37 -32.03 0.62
N GLN A 289 -7.36 -31.98 -0.25
CA GLN A 289 -6.81 -33.19 -0.85
C GLN A 289 -6.05 -34.01 0.20
N PRO A 290 -6.32 -35.33 0.30
CA PRO A 290 -5.59 -36.18 1.23
C PRO A 290 -4.12 -36.25 0.85
N ARG A 291 -3.23 -36.10 1.84
CA ARG A 291 -1.80 -36.39 1.68
C ARG A 291 -1.45 -37.72 2.34
N GLU A 292 -0.61 -38.52 1.69
CA GLU A 292 -0.09 -39.76 2.26
C GLU A 292 0.82 -39.47 3.47
N GLY A 293 0.68 -40.21 4.58
CA GLY A 293 1.67 -40.23 5.67
C GLY A 293 1.30 -39.57 7.02
N GLY A 294 0.02 -39.28 7.30
CA GLY A 294 -0.45 -38.82 8.61
C GLY A 294 -0.82 -39.96 9.58
N PRO A 295 -0.69 -39.78 10.91
CA PRO A 295 -1.28 -40.71 11.89
C PRO A 295 -2.81 -40.70 11.73
N GLY A 296 -3.40 -41.82 11.29
CA GLY A 296 -4.84 -41.94 11.04
C GLY A 296 -5.26 -42.12 9.57
N GLY A 297 -4.32 -42.17 8.61
CA GLY A 297 -4.60 -42.38 7.19
C GLY A 297 -4.49 -41.10 6.34
N PRO A 298 -4.90 -41.14 5.06
CA PRO A 298 -4.86 -39.98 4.17
C PRO A 298 -5.87 -38.93 4.65
N GLN A 299 -5.39 -37.74 5.05
CA GLN A 299 -6.22 -36.62 5.51
C GLN A 299 -5.80 -35.31 4.84
N GLY A 300 -6.79 -34.45 4.57
CA GLY A 300 -6.54 -33.09 4.08
C GLY A 300 -5.97 -32.17 5.17
N THR A 301 -5.45 -31.01 4.77
CA THR A 301 -4.95 -29.99 5.71
C THR A 301 -6.05 -29.52 6.65
N LEU A 302 -7.28 -29.32 6.15
CA LEU A 302 -8.40 -28.87 7.00
C LEU A 302 -8.76 -29.90 8.08
N ASP A 303 -8.74 -31.19 7.74
CA ASP A 303 -9.05 -32.27 8.68
C ASP A 303 -8.02 -32.31 9.81
N ARG A 304 -6.73 -32.19 9.47
CA ARG A 304 -5.65 -32.12 10.46
C ARG A 304 -5.78 -30.92 11.38
N LEU A 305 -6.12 -29.74 10.82
CA LEU A 305 -6.35 -28.54 11.62
C LEU A 305 -7.56 -28.67 12.53
N GLU A 306 -8.64 -29.35 12.12
CA GLU A 306 -9.80 -29.57 12.99
C GLU A 306 -9.49 -30.59 14.09
N ALA A 307 -8.77 -31.68 13.78
CA ALA A 307 -8.30 -32.64 14.77
C ALA A 307 -7.42 -31.96 15.83
N ALA A 308 -6.46 -31.15 15.40
CA ALA A 308 -5.60 -30.37 16.30
C ALA A 308 -6.40 -29.39 17.16
N ARG A 309 -7.40 -28.71 16.58
CA ARG A 309 -8.29 -27.82 17.33
C ARG A 309 -9.11 -28.56 18.37
N ALA A 310 -9.63 -29.74 18.05
CA ALA A 310 -10.38 -30.57 18.99
C ALA A 310 -9.50 -31.00 20.17
N GLU A 311 -8.27 -31.46 19.90
CA GLU A 311 -7.29 -31.81 20.94
C GLU A 311 -6.93 -30.59 21.81
N TRP A 312 -6.67 -29.43 21.20
CA TRP A 312 -6.29 -28.23 21.93
C TRP A 312 -7.44 -27.67 22.79
N ARG A 313 -8.68 -27.76 22.32
CA ARG A 313 -9.88 -27.44 23.11
C ARG A 313 -10.00 -28.37 24.31
N ALA A 314 -9.82 -29.68 24.11
CA ALA A 314 -9.86 -30.65 25.21
C ALA A 314 -8.77 -30.39 26.27
N LYS A 315 -7.53 -30.08 25.84
CA LYS A 315 -6.44 -29.68 26.76
C LYS A 315 -6.77 -28.41 27.54
N ARG A 316 -7.39 -27.40 26.90
CA ARG A 316 -7.85 -26.17 27.56
C ARG A 316 -8.95 -26.45 28.57
N GLU A 317 -9.93 -27.27 28.22
CA GLU A 317 -11.03 -27.67 29.12
C GLU A 317 -10.52 -28.49 30.32
N ALA A 318 -9.47 -29.30 30.13
CA ALA A 318 -8.78 -30.02 31.19
C ALA A 318 -7.85 -29.13 32.03
N GLY A 319 -7.62 -27.86 31.66
CA GLY A 319 -6.71 -26.95 32.35
C GLY A 319 -5.23 -27.26 32.15
N GLU A 320 -4.87 -28.05 31.13
CA GLU A 320 -3.50 -28.46 30.84
C GLU A 320 -2.69 -27.37 30.12
N VAL A 321 -3.37 -26.41 29.50
CA VAL A 321 -2.76 -25.30 28.75
C VAL A 321 -3.42 -23.98 29.12
N ASP A 322 -2.63 -22.91 29.07
CA ASP A 322 -3.10 -21.55 29.36
C ASP A 322 -4.16 -21.08 28.33
N LEU A 323 -5.08 -20.22 28.77
CA LEU A 323 -6.14 -19.68 27.90
C LEU A 323 -5.57 -18.84 26.74
N GLU A 324 -4.45 -18.17 26.96
CA GLU A 324 -3.75 -17.33 25.99
C GLU A 324 -2.75 -18.12 25.12
N ALA A 325 -2.45 -19.38 25.48
CA ALA A 325 -1.51 -20.20 24.72
C ALA A 325 -2.05 -20.52 23.32
N LEU A 326 -1.27 -20.19 22.29
CA LEU A 326 -1.60 -20.51 20.90
C LEU A 326 -1.50 -22.01 20.64
N MET A 327 -2.42 -22.55 19.84
CA MET A 327 -2.38 -23.93 19.37
C MET A 327 -1.18 -24.13 18.44
N PRO A 328 -0.27 -25.08 18.72
CA PRO A 328 0.77 -25.46 17.78
C PRO A 328 0.17 -26.01 16.49
N LEU A 329 0.75 -25.65 15.33
CA LEU A 329 0.34 -26.25 14.06
C LEU A 329 0.92 -27.66 13.93
N PRO A 330 0.15 -28.67 13.46
CA PRO A 330 0.62 -30.06 13.33
C PRO A 330 1.94 -30.22 12.55
N GLY A 331 2.11 -29.46 11.48
CA GLY A 331 3.27 -29.48 10.61
C GLY A 331 4.52 -28.82 11.22
N ALA A 332 4.41 -28.13 12.36
CA ALA A 332 5.56 -27.48 13.01
C ALA A 332 6.61 -28.49 13.48
N GLU A 333 6.20 -29.73 13.80
CA GLU A 333 7.10 -30.81 14.20
C GLU A 333 7.70 -31.57 13.01
N ARG A 334 7.15 -31.39 11.79
CA ARG A 334 7.60 -32.03 10.54
C ARG A 334 7.69 -31.03 9.37
N PRO A 335 8.61 -30.05 9.44
CA PRO A 335 8.74 -29.00 8.44
C PRO A 335 9.21 -29.51 7.05
N ASP A 336 9.77 -30.71 6.99
CA ASP A 336 10.25 -31.37 5.77
C ASP A 336 9.14 -31.78 4.80
N LEU A 337 7.91 -31.93 5.28
CA LEU A 337 6.75 -32.33 4.47
C LEU A 337 6.04 -31.16 3.78
N GLY A 338 6.43 -29.91 4.07
CA GLY A 338 5.82 -28.71 3.46
C GLY A 338 4.36 -28.48 3.88
N ASP A 339 3.87 -29.20 4.88
CA ASP A 339 2.49 -29.09 5.38
C ASP A 339 2.27 -27.80 6.20
N LEU A 340 3.31 -27.32 6.89
CA LEU A 340 3.25 -26.13 7.73
C LEU A 340 2.81 -24.88 6.94
N GLU A 341 3.27 -24.71 5.71
CA GLU A 341 2.88 -23.55 4.89
C GLU A 341 1.38 -23.55 4.55
N GLN A 342 0.82 -24.73 4.24
CA GLN A 342 -0.62 -24.87 4.00
C GLN A 342 -1.39 -24.65 5.31
N GLU A 343 -0.92 -25.22 6.42
CA GLU A 343 -1.57 -25.05 7.73
C GLU A 343 -1.58 -23.59 8.17
N GLU A 344 -0.49 -22.84 8.00
CA GLU A 344 -0.42 -21.40 8.28
C GLU A 344 -1.47 -20.59 7.49
N ARG A 345 -1.68 -20.94 6.21
CA ARG A 345 -2.65 -20.28 5.32
C ARG A 345 -4.11 -20.58 5.66
N TRP A 346 -4.39 -21.60 6.48
CA TRP A 346 -5.75 -22.05 6.78
C TRP A 346 -6.04 -22.26 8.28
N LYS A 347 -5.08 -21.97 9.18
CA LYS A 347 -5.19 -22.17 10.64
C LYS A 347 -6.40 -21.51 11.30
N TYR A 348 -6.92 -20.42 10.71
CA TYR A 348 -8.08 -19.69 11.19
C TYR A 348 -9.36 -19.96 10.38
N TRP A 349 -9.29 -20.80 9.35
CA TRP A 349 -10.45 -21.18 8.55
C TRP A 349 -11.51 -21.88 9.41
N VAL A 350 -12.74 -21.40 9.33
CA VAL A 350 -13.89 -22.02 9.99
C VAL A 350 -14.76 -22.68 8.92
N PRO A 351 -14.86 -24.02 8.91
CA PRO A 351 -15.81 -24.71 8.05
C PRO A 351 -17.22 -24.18 8.28
N ARG A 352 -17.93 -23.86 7.19
CA ARG A 352 -19.34 -23.48 7.22
C ARG A 352 -20.16 -24.54 6.52
N ASP A 353 -21.41 -24.69 6.89
CA ASP A 353 -22.38 -25.52 6.17
C ASP A 353 -22.74 -24.86 4.83
N LEU A 354 -21.80 -24.88 3.89
CA LEU A 354 -21.99 -24.37 2.54
C LEU A 354 -22.30 -25.53 1.60
N PRO A 355 -23.36 -25.45 0.78
CA PRO A 355 -23.65 -26.45 -0.26
C PRO A 355 -22.43 -26.75 -1.14
N ILE A 356 -21.54 -25.77 -1.30
CA ILE A 356 -20.31 -25.87 -2.10
C ILE A 356 -19.26 -26.78 -1.47
N LEU A 357 -19.14 -26.79 -0.13
CA LEU A 357 -18.23 -27.68 0.58
C LEU A 357 -18.73 -29.13 0.51
N LYS A 358 -20.06 -29.32 0.55
CA LYS A 358 -20.70 -30.63 0.32
C LYS A 358 -20.51 -31.12 -1.12
N ALA A 359 -20.58 -30.21 -2.11
CA ALA A 359 -20.38 -30.55 -3.53
C ALA A 359 -18.95 -30.98 -3.87
N ILE A 360 -17.93 -30.48 -3.15
CA ILE A 360 -16.52 -30.84 -3.34
C ILE A 360 -16.01 -31.91 -2.35
N GLY A 361 -16.89 -32.49 -1.54
CA GLY A 361 -16.56 -33.57 -0.59
C GLY A 361 -15.90 -33.13 0.73
N ALA A 362 -15.89 -31.84 1.04
CA ALA A 362 -15.42 -31.34 2.34
C ALA A 362 -16.55 -31.44 3.38
N SER A 363 -16.52 -32.50 4.20
CA SER A 363 -17.46 -32.70 5.32
C SER A 363 -17.10 -31.79 6.50
N ALA A 364 -18.12 -31.20 7.15
CA ALA A 364 -17.96 -30.53 8.44
C ALA A 364 -18.01 -31.51 9.62
N ASP A 365 -18.42 -32.76 9.39
CA ASP A 365 -18.59 -33.79 10.41
C ASP A 365 -17.48 -34.84 10.26
N GLY A 366 -16.66 -34.99 11.30
CA GLY A 366 -15.63 -36.02 11.45
C GLY A 366 -16.21 -37.42 11.69
N GLY A 367 -16.98 -37.92 10.74
CA GLY A 367 -17.59 -39.25 10.75
C GLY A 367 -17.06 -40.14 9.63
N SER A 368 -16.75 -41.39 9.99
CA SER A 368 -16.15 -42.46 9.18
C SER A 368 -16.58 -42.52 7.71
N ALA A 369 -15.56 -42.73 6.86
CA ALA A 369 -15.70 -43.11 5.46
C ALA A 369 -16.58 -44.35 5.27
N ASP A 370 -17.67 -44.18 4.53
CA ASP A 370 -18.25 -45.19 3.64
C ASP A 370 -19.34 -44.50 2.83
N HIS A 371 -19.04 -44.06 1.61
CA HIS A 371 -19.93 -44.10 0.45
C HIS A 371 -19.18 -43.67 -0.82
N ALA A 372 -19.28 -44.49 -1.86
CA ALA A 372 -18.66 -44.36 -3.17
C ALA A 372 -19.09 -43.06 -3.91
N PRO A 373 -18.29 -42.55 -4.86
CA PRO A 373 -18.62 -41.34 -5.60
C PRO A 373 -19.88 -41.55 -6.46
N ALA A 374 -20.93 -40.79 -6.17
CA ALA A 374 -22.11 -40.74 -7.03
C ALA A 374 -21.77 -39.96 -8.32
N SER A 375 -22.17 -40.52 -9.46
CA SER A 375 -21.98 -39.95 -10.79
C SER A 375 -22.68 -38.58 -10.96
N PRO A 376 -22.16 -37.67 -11.81
CA PRO A 376 -22.73 -36.34 -11.99
C PRO A 376 -23.95 -36.45 -12.92
N GLY A 377 -25.15 -36.25 -12.37
CA GLY A 377 -26.37 -36.31 -13.15
C GLY A 377 -27.59 -35.84 -12.39
N ALA A 378 -28.05 -34.66 -12.76
CA ALA A 378 -29.37 -34.08 -12.51
C ALA A 378 -29.68 -33.58 -11.08
N GLY A 379 -29.89 -32.25 -10.99
CA GLY A 379 -30.68 -31.66 -9.90
C GLY A 379 -30.13 -30.41 -9.23
N CYS A 380 -29.69 -29.39 -9.99
CA CYS A 380 -29.54 -28.01 -9.49
C CYS A 380 -29.98 -27.01 -10.57
N GLU A 381 -31.21 -27.15 -11.06
CA GLU A 381 -31.87 -26.09 -11.82
C GLU A 381 -32.52 -25.14 -10.80
N GLY A 382 -31.86 -24.02 -10.50
CA GLY A 382 -32.40 -23.05 -9.54
C GLY A 382 -31.48 -21.95 -9.01
N SER A 383 -30.26 -21.73 -9.52
CA SER A 383 -29.57 -20.43 -9.46
C SER A 383 -28.33 -20.46 -10.37
N ALA A 384 -28.48 -20.04 -11.62
CA ALA A 384 -27.35 -19.91 -12.53
C ALA A 384 -26.39 -18.79 -12.07
N ASP A 385 -25.20 -19.20 -11.62
CA ASP A 385 -23.91 -18.75 -12.16
C ASP A 385 -23.57 -17.24 -12.19
N HIS A 386 -23.25 -16.64 -11.02
CA HIS A 386 -22.72 -15.25 -10.93
C HIS A 386 -21.45 -15.08 -10.08
N GLY A 387 -20.81 -16.16 -9.61
CA GLY A 387 -19.53 -16.08 -8.88
C GLY A 387 -18.31 -16.04 -9.82
N PRO A 388 -17.14 -15.56 -9.40
CA PRO A 388 -15.95 -15.49 -10.26
C PRO A 388 -15.49 -16.88 -10.75
N SER A 389 -14.93 -16.94 -11.96
CA SER A 389 -14.34 -18.19 -12.51
C SER A 389 -12.84 -18.33 -12.27
N SER A 390 -12.19 -17.22 -11.88
CA SER A 390 -10.75 -17.10 -11.68
C SER A 390 -10.47 -16.13 -10.55
N LEU A 391 -9.36 -16.31 -9.84
CA LEU A 391 -8.89 -15.31 -8.88
C LEU A 391 -8.55 -13.98 -9.56
N ARG A 392 -8.28 -13.97 -10.88
CA ARG A 392 -8.04 -12.74 -11.65
C ARG A 392 -9.26 -11.82 -11.74
N GLU A 393 -10.46 -12.34 -11.46
CA GLU A 393 -11.70 -11.58 -11.42
C GLU A 393 -12.00 -11.02 -10.02
N VAL A 394 -11.36 -11.57 -8.99
CA VAL A 394 -11.59 -11.19 -7.59
C VAL A 394 -10.93 -9.86 -7.30
N LYS A 395 -11.64 -8.98 -6.62
CA LYS A 395 -11.12 -7.70 -6.17
C LYS A 395 -11.31 -7.58 -4.67
N LEU A 396 -10.30 -7.03 -4.02
CA LEU A 396 -10.24 -6.80 -2.59
C LEU A 396 -10.02 -5.32 -2.38
N LEU A 397 -10.92 -4.70 -1.62
CA LEU A 397 -10.82 -3.29 -1.22
C LEU A 397 -10.61 -3.21 0.28
N ASP A 398 -9.51 -2.59 0.69
CA ASP A 398 -9.28 -2.12 2.05
C ASP A 398 -9.59 -0.61 2.12
N PRO A 399 -10.76 -0.20 2.65
CA PRO A 399 -11.23 1.18 2.59
C PRO A 399 -10.56 2.13 3.61
N ALA A 400 -9.70 1.61 4.49
CA ALA A 400 -8.95 2.37 5.48
C ALA A 400 -7.57 1.72 5.67
N CYS A 401 -6.82 1.63 4.57
CA CYS A 401 -5.73 0.67 4.46
C CYS A 401 -4.53 0.98 5.34
N GLY A 402 -4.40 2.20 5.85
CA GLY A 402 -3.27 2.62 6.67
C GLY A 402 -1.95 2.29 5.98
N SER A 403 -1.09 1.57 6.70
CA SER A 403 0.20 1.08 6.20
C SER A 403 0.11 -0.12 5.26
N GLY A 404 -1.09 -0.58 4.91
CA GLY A 404 -1.33 -1.67 3.97
C GLY A 404 -1.27 -3.07 4.58
N HIS A 405 -1.36 -3.20 5.92
CA HIS A 405 -1.16 -4.49 6.60
C HIS A 405 -2.12 -5.60 6.10
N PHE A 406 -3.41 -5.28 5.91
CA PHE A 406 -4.37 -6.18 5.30
C PHE A 406 -3.98 -6.57 3.87
N LEU A 407 -3.56 -5.59 3.06
CA LEU A 407 -3.18 -5.83 1.67
C LEU A 407 -1.92 -6.70 1.54
N VAL A 408 -0.94 -6.52 2.44
CA VAL A 408 0.29 -7.32 2.48
C VAL A 408 0.00 -8.78 2.83
N ILE A 409 -0.86 -9.04 3.82
CA ILE A 409 -1.26 -10.41 4.19
C ILE A 409 -2.16 -11.01 3.09
N ALA A 410 -3.05 -10.22 2.49
CA ALA A 410 -3.88 -10.66 1.37
C ALA A 410 -3.05 -11.05 0.16
N PHE A 411 -1.95 -10.33 -0.13
CA PHE A 411 -1.02 -10.68 -1.19
C PHE A 411 -0.46 -12.10 -1.02
N GLU A 412 -0.03 -12.47 0.19
CA GLU A 412 0.52 -13.81 0.46
C GLU A 412 -0.49 -14.92 0.17
N LEU A 413 -1.70 -14.78 0.71
CA LEU A 413 -2.74 -15.78 0.55
C LEU A 413 -3.16 -15.88 -0.92
N LEU A 414 -3.46 -14.76 -1.57
CA LEU A 414 -3.86 -14.76 -2.98
C LEU A 414 -2.74 -15.30 -3.89
N ALA A 415 -1.47 -15.00 -3.61
CA ALA A 415 -0.36 -15.53 -4.40
C ALA A 415 -0.29 -17.06 -4.34
N ALA A 416 -0.51 -17.66 -3.17
CA ALA A 416 -0.59 -19.11 -3.01
C ALA A 416 -1.79 -19.69 -3.76
N LEU A 417 -2.96 -19.05 -3.67
CA LEU A 417 -4.16 -19.48 -4.38
C LEU A 417 -4.00 -19.35 -5.91
N TYR A 418 -3.32 -18.31 -6.40
CA TYR A 418 -2.99 -18.16 -7.83
C TYR A 418 -2.08 -19.30 -8.34
N GLN A 419 -1.10 -19.71 -7.54
CA GLN A 419 -0.25 -20.87 -7.86
C GLN A 419 -1.04 -22.18 -7.87
N GLU A 420 -2.03 -22.31 -6.98
CA GLU A 420 -2.97 -23.43 -6.98
C GLU A 420 -3.86 -23.40 -8.24
N GLU A 421 -4.46 -22.26 -8.58
CA GLU A 421 -5.25 -22.08 -9.81
C GLU A 421 -4.44 -22.48 -11.05
N ALA A 422 -3.19 -22.05 -11.15
CA ALA A 422 -2.30 -22.43 -12.24
C ALA A 422 -2.11 -23.95 -12.33
N ARG A 423 -2.01 -24.65 -11.20
CA ARG A 423 -1.86 -26.11 -11.15
C ARG A 423 -3.15 -26.83 -11.53
N GLN A 424 -4.29 -26.35 -11.03
CA GLN A 424 -5.61 -26.92 -11.35
C GLN A 424 -5.93 -26.79 -12.84
N ARG A 425 -5.70 -25.62 -13.44
CA ARG A 425 -5.89 -25.39 -14.87
C ARG A 425 -5.01 -26.30 -15.73
N ARG A 426 -3.73 -26.48 -15.36
CA ARG A 426 -2.83 -27.44 -16.03
C ARG A 426 -3.34 -28.88 -15.90
N ALA A 427 -3.80 -29.27 -14.71
CA ALA A 427 -4.36 -30.61 -14.48
C ALA A 427 -5.65 -30.85 -15.29
N ALA A 428 -6.45 -29.79 -15.50
CA ALA A 428 -7.63 -29.82 -16.37
C ALA A 428 -7.30 -29.82 -17.88
N GLY A 429 -6.01 -29.75 -18.26
CA GLY A 429 -5.58 -29.75 -19.66
C GLY A 429 -5.73 -28.41 -20.37
N GLU A 430 -5.89 -27.31 -19.63
CA GLU A 430 -5.96 -25.97 -20.23
C GLU A 430 -4.58 -25.54 -20.77
N ALA A 431 -4.56 -25.00 -21.99
CA ALA A 431 -3.37 -24.42 -22.59
C ALA A 431 -3.07 -23.05 -21.94
N LEU A 432 -2.14 -23.02 -20.99
CA LEU A 432 -1.71 -21.79 -20.33
C LEU A 432 -0.58 -21.11 -21.10
N VAL A 433 -0.61 -19.77 -21.11
CA VAL A 433 0.55 -18.95 -21.48
C VAL A 433 1.46 -18.87 -20.25
N GLU A 434 2.53 -19.66 -20.21
CA GLU A 434 3.39 -19.82 -19.03
C GLU A 434 3.98 -18.49 -18.52
N GLU A 435 4.22 -17.54 -19.42
CA GLU A 435 4.68 -16.18 -19.09
C GLU A 435 3.68 -15.41 -18.22
N GLU A 436 2.39 -15.74 -18.26
CA GLU A 436 1.37 -15.11 -17.41
C GLU A 436 1.26 -15.71 -16.01
N TRP A 437 1.95 -16.81 -15.74
CA TRP A 437 1.88 -17.55 -14.47
C TRP A 437 3.24 -17.64 -13.77
N THR A 438 4.22 -16.86 -14.21
CA THR A 438 5.47 -16.66 -13.47
C THR A 438 5.23 -15.92 -12.16
N PRO A 439 6.13 -16.00 -11.16
CA PRO A 439 6.02 -15.19 -9.95
C PRO A 439 5.88 -13.69 -10.27
N GLU A 440 6.60 -13.15 -11.25
CA GLU A 440 6.49 -11.74 -11.62
C GLU A 440 5.11 -11.40 -12.18
N ALA A 441 4.56 -12.25 -13.04
CA ALA A 441 3.26 -12.04 -13.64
C ALA A 441 2.12 -12.16 -12.62
N ILE A 442 2.20 -13.13 -11.71
CA ILE A 442 1.24 -13.27 -10.60
C ILE A 442 1.31 -12.05 -9.68
N ALA A 443 2.51 -11.65 -9.25
CA ALA A 443 2.68 -10.49 -8.38
C ALA A 443 2.17 -9.19 -9.03
N ALA A 444 2.46 -8.99 -10.32
CA ALA A 444 1.92 -7.86 -11.08
C ALA A 444 0.39 -7.93 -11.18
N SER A 445 -0.18 -9.11 -11.50
CA SER A 445 -1.64 -9.31 -11.55
C SER A 445 -2.30 -8.97 -10.22
N LEU A 446 -1.76 -9.44 -9.10
CA LEU A 446 -2.27 -9.16 -7.76
C LEU A 446 -2.30 -7.66 -7.46
N LEU A 447 -1.20 -6.97 -7.71
CA LEU A 447 -1.04 -5.55 -7.41
C LEU A 447 -1.83 -4.64 -8.38
N GLU A 448 -1.96 -5.04 -9.64
CA GLU A 448 -2.64 -4.26 -10.68
C GLU A 448 -4.16 -4.53 -10.73
N ARG A 449 -4.62 -5.70 -10.28
CA ARG A 449 -6.01 -6.15 -10.49
C ARG A 449 -6.76 -6.51 -9.22
N ASN A 450 -6.11 -7.14 -8.24
CA ASN A 450 -6.81 -7.69 -7.08
C ASN A 450 -6.84 -6.69 -5.91
N LEU A 451 -5.69 -6.14 -5.55
CA LEU A 451 -5.53 -5.37 -4.32
C LEU A 451 -5.82 -3.90 -4.54
N HIS A 452 -6.78 -3.36 -3.77
CA HIS A 452 -7.19 -1.96 -3.77
C HIS A 452 -7.18 -1.41 -2.35
N GLY A 453 -6.69 -0.18 -2.18
CA GLY A 453 -6.62 0.47 -0.87
C GLY A 453 -6.98 1.94 -0.92
N ILE A 454 -7.71 2.40 0.09
CA ILE A 454 -8.04 3.81 0.31
C ILE A 454 -7.57 4.19 1.71
N ASP A 455 -6.91 5.33 1.86
CA ASP A 455 -6.68 5.95 3.17
C ASP A 455 -6.85 7.47 3.10
N LEU A 456 -7.04 8.11 4.25
CA LEU A 456 -7.09 9.56 4.34
C LEU A 456 -5.69 10.18 4.32
N ASP A 457 -4.68 9.52 4.90
CA ASP A 457 -3.32 10.05 4.95
C ASP A 457 -2.52 9.60 3.71
N PRO A 458 -2.08 10.53 2.84
CA PRO A 458 -1.24 10.19 1.70
C PRO A 458 0.07 9.52 2.10
N ARG A 459 0.60 9.79 3.31
CA ARG A 459 1.80 9.11 3.82
C ARG A 459 1.52 7.64 4.14
N ALA A 460 0.33 7.33 4.65
CA ALA A 460 -0.07 5.95 4.90
C ALA A 460 -0.12 5.16 3.58
N VAL A 461 -0.72 5.75 2.54
CA VAL A 461 -0.73 5.20 1.17
C VAL A 461 0.67 4.98 0.60
N GLN A 462 1.60 5.92 0.80
CA GLN A 462 3.00 5.76 0.38
C GLN A 462 3.67 4.58 1.09
N ILE A 463 3.40 4.41 2.39
CA ILE A 463 3.90 3.29 3.17
C ILE A 463 3.30 1.96 2.70
N ALA A 464 1.98 1.91 2.45
CA ALA A 464 1.31 0.75 1.90
C ALA A 464 1.89 0.34 0.54
N ALA A 465 2.16 1.32 -0.34
CA ALA A 465 2.79 1.07 -1.63
C ALA A 465 4.20 0.46 -1.46
N ALA A 466 5.01 1.02 -0.56
CA ALA A 466 6.35 0.50 -0.29
C ALA A 466 6.31 -0.90 0.33
N ALA A 467 5.39 -1.17 1.26
CA ALA A 467 5.22 -2.48 1.89
C ALA A 467 4.82 -3.55 0.86
N LEU A 468 3.84 -3.27 0.01
CA LEU A 468 3.43 -4.15 -1.08
C LEU A 468 4.54 -4.38 -2.10
N TRP A 469 5.30 -3.34 -2.45
CA TRP A 469 6.42 -3.44 -3.37
C TRP A 469 7.55 -4.32 -2.80
N LEU A 470 7.95 -4.12 -1.54
CA LEU A 470 8.91 -4.98 -0.85
C LEU A 470 8.42 -6.42 -0.78
N LYS A 471 7.13 -6.61 -0.45
CA LYS A 471 6.53 -7.93 -0.33
C LYS A 471 6.54 -8.67 -1.66
N ALA A 472 6.05 -8.04 -2.72
CA ALA A 472 5.98 -8.64 -4.04
C ALA A 472 7.36 -9.01 -4.59
N ARG A 473 8.37 -8.13 -4.44
CA ARG A 473 9.73 -8.43 -4.90
C ARG A 473 10.39 -9.54 -4.10
N THR A 474 10.15 -9.58 -2.78
CA THR A 474 10.63 -10.66 -1.91
C THR A 474 10.04 -12.00 -2.35
N TRP A 475 8.72 -12.03 -2.57
CA TRP A 475 8.01 -13.21 -3.04
C TRP A 475 8.48 -13.67 -4.43
N CYS A 476 8.62 -12.76 -5.39
CA CYS A 476 9.13 -13.10 -6.73
C CYS A 476 10.52 -13.74 -6.67
N ARG A 477 11.41 -13.25 -5.79
CA ARG A 477 12.73 -13.84 -5.62
C ARG A 477 12.66 -15.25 -5.04
N GLU A 478 11.82 -15.46 -4.04
CA GLU A 478 11.66 -16.74 -3.34
C GLU A 478 10.98 -17.81 -4.22
N GLY A 479 10.02 -17.40 -5.05
CA GLY A 479 9.25 -18.28 -5.94
C GLY A 479 10.01 -18.84 -7.15
N GLN A 480 11.30 -18.55 -7.33
CA GLN A 480 12.05 -18.98 -8.50
C GLN A 480 12.84 -20.28 -8.27
N PRO A 481 12.64 -21.33 -9.09
CA PRO A 481 13.30 -22.64 -8.95
C PRO A 481 14.84 -22.57 -8.89
N ALA A 482 15.44 -21.62 -9.59
CA ALA A 482 16.90 -21.42 -9.63
C ALA A 482 17.49 -20.87 -8.32
N ALA A 483 16.70 -20.26 -7.44
CA ALA A 483 17.16 -19.76 -6.13
C ALA A 483 17.38 -20.90 -5.12
N ARG A 484 16.62 -22.00 -5.22
CA ARG A 484 16.74 -23.17 -4.33
C ARG A 484 17.85 -24.13 -4.74
N ALA A 485 18.18 -24.25 -6.03
CA ALA A 485 19.04 -25.33 -6.52
C ALA A 485 20.52 -24.96 -6.77
N ALA A 486 20.86 -23.68 -6.99
CA ALA A 486 22.14 -23.36 -7.61
C ALA A 486 23.16 -22.59 -6.76
N GLY A 487 22.78 -21.80 -5.74
CA GLY A 487 23.72 -20.86 -5.10
C GLY A 487 24.48 -19.94 -6.09
N LEU A 488 24.04 -19.90 -7.34
CA LEU A 488 24.71 -19.38 -8.50
C LEU A 488 23.65 -18.74 -9.38
N ARG A 489 23.50 -17.43 -9.23
CA ARG A 489 23.05 -16.58 -10.33
C ARG A 489 24.12 -15.54 -10.63
N PRO A 490 24.18 -15.03 -11.87
CA PRO A 490 24.92 -13.82 -12.14
C PRO A 490 24.39 -12.72 -11.23
N PHE A 491 25.26 -12.17 -10.38
CA PHE A 491 24.97 -10.99 -9.57
C PHE A 491 24.56 -9.82 -10.49
N GLY A 492 23.30 -9.36 -10.45
CA GLY A 492 22.94 -8.07 -11.05
C GLY A 492 21.62 -7.91 -11.79
N ALA A 493 20.75 -8.92 -11.90
CA ALA A 493 19.41 -8.71 -12.45
C ALA A 493 18.37 -9.37 -11.53
N LEU A 494 17.84 -8.59 -10.58
CA LEU A 494 16.50 -8.91 -10.06
C LEU A 494 15.57 -8.81 -11.28
N PRO A 495 14.75 -9.84 -11.57
CA PRO A 495 13.76 -9.72 -12.63
C PRO A 495 12.93 -8.47 -12.36
N ALA A 496 12.78 -7.64 -13.39
CA ALA A 496 12.12 -6.37 -13.26
C ALA A 496 10.62 -6.62 -13.06
N LEU A 497 10.17 -6.70 -11.80
CA LEU A 497 8.76 -6.52 -11.47
C LEU A 497 8.38 -5.10 -11.91
N ARG A 498 7.90 -4.98 -13.14
CA ARG A 498 7.46 -3.72 -13.73
C ARG A 498 5.98 -3.58 -13.47
N LEU A 499 5.66 -2.86 -12.40
CA LEU A 499 4.28 -2.50 -12.09
C LEU A 499 3.83 -1.38 -13.01
N LYS A 500 2.70 -1.55 -13.69
CA LYS A 500 2.06 -0.47 -14.45
C LYS A 500 1.27 0.45 -13.53
N THR A 501 0.59 -0.14 -12.54
CA THR A 501 -0.31 0.56 -11.63
C THR A 501 -0.35 -0.12 -10.27
N LEU A 502 -0.41 0.68 -9.20
CA LEU A 502 -0.84 0.25 -7.88
C LEU A 502 -2.18 0.90 -7.59
N ASN A 503 -3.18 0.11 -7.21
CA ASN A 503 -4.50 0.63 -6.87
C ASN A 503 -4.53 1.08 -5.41
N LEU A 504 -3.77 2.12 -5.08
CA LEU A 504 -3.84 2.79 -3.77
C LEU A 504 -4.13 4.28 -3.97
N VAL A 505 -5.00 4.84 -3.13
CA VAL A 505 -5.37 6.25 -3.25
C VAL A 505 -5.53 6.90 -1.88
N ALA A 506 -5.04 8.14 -1.78
CA ALA A 506 -5.34 9.02 -0.66
C ALA A 506 -6.61 9.80 -0.98
N SER A 507 -7.62 9.76 -0.11
CA SER A 507 -8.87 10.49 -0.32
C SER A 507 -8.83 11.93 0.20
N ASN A 508 -7.75 12.34 0.87
CA ASN A 508 -7.49 13.74 1.22
C ASN A 508 -6.93 14.50 0.01
N LEU A 509 -7.84 14.92 -0.86
CA LEU A 509 -7.58 15.58 -2.11
C LEU A 509 -7.41 17.08 -1.93
N GLY A 510 -7.89 17.68 -0.83
CA GLY A 510 -7.80 19.13 -0.59
C GLY A 510 -8.55 20.02 -1.59
N LEU A 511 -9.18 19.43 -2.61
CA LEU A 511 -10.01 20.09 -3.61
C LEU A 511 -11.24 20.76 -2.98
N ALA A 512 -11.72 20.20 -1.86
CA ALA A 512 -12.88 20.66 -1.12
C ALA A 512 -12.68 22.02 -0.40
N ALA A 513 -11.42 22.41 -0.18
CA ALA A 513 -11.04 23.57 0.62
C ALA A 513 -10.83 24.85 -0.22
N LEU A 514 -10.81 24.74 -1.56
CA LEU A 514 -10.62 25.89 -2.43
C LEU A 514 -11.95 26.63 -2.68
N PRO A 515 -11.99 27.97 -2.55
CA PRO A 515 -13.11 28.79 -3.01
C PRO A 515 -13.44 28.53 -4.49
N GLN A 516 -14.69 28.71 -4.90
CA GLN A 516 -15.11 28.46 -6.30
C GLN A 516 -14.47 29.42 -7.32
N ASP A 517 -14.01 30.56 -6.84
CA ASP A 517 -13.28 31.61 -7.55
C ASP A 517 -11.76 31.50 -7.36
N ASP A 518 -11.26 30.44 -6.72
CA ASP A 518 -9.83 30.23 -6.56
C ASP A 518 -9.15 30.14 -7.94
N PRO A 519 -8.08 30.92 -8.18
CA PRO A 519 -7.39 30.93 -9.47
C PRO A 519 -6.93 29.54 -9.94
N ALA A 520 -6.56 28.65 -9.02
CA ALA A 520 -6.15 27.29 -9.35
C ALA A 520 -7.32 26.43 -9.86
N LEU A 521 -8.49 26.58 -9.24
CA LEU A 521 -9.69 25.86 -9.66
C LEU A 521 -10.20 26.39 -11.01
N VAL A 522 -10.13 27.71 -11.24
CA VAL A 522 -10.51 28.32 -12.52
C VAL A 522 -9.62 27.81 -13.65
N GLU A 523 -8.31 27.77 -13.44
CA GLU A 523 -7.34 27.27 -14.42
C GLU A 523 -7.55 25.78 -14.71
N LEU A 524 -7.77 24.96 -13.67
CA LEU A 524 -8.08 23.53 -13.81
C LEU A 524 -9.34 23.30 -14.66
N VAL A 525 -10.41 24.03 -14.35
CA VAL A 525 -11.68 23.93 -15.08
C VAL A 525 -11.49 24.31 -16.55
N ALA A 526 -10.74 25.37 -16.83
CA ALA A 526 -10.44 25.80 -18.19
C ALA A 526 -9.59 24.78 -18.97
N ALA A 527 -8.56 24.19 -18.32
CA ALA A 527 -7.71 23.19 -18.94
C ALA A 527 -8.48 21.89 -19.24
N VAL A 528 -9.28 21.41 -18.28
CA VAL A 528 -10.14 20.23 -18.49
C VAL A 528 -11.09 20.46 -19.66
N GLU A 529 -11.76 21.62 -19.70
CA GLU A 529 -12.71 21.94 -20.77
C GLU A 529 -12.04 22.02 -22.14
N ALA A 530 -10.88 22.68 -22.23
CA ALA A 530 -10.14 22.83 -23.48
C ALA A 530 -9.65 21.49 -24.05
N GLU A 531 -9.23 20.56 -23.19
CA GLU A 531 -8.53 19.34 -23.63
C GLU A 531 -9.40 18.09 -23.69
N THR A 532 -10.45 18.02 -22.87
CA THR A 532 -11.35 16.86 -22.81
C THR A 532 -12.71 17.11 -23.47
N GLY A 533 -13.04 18.38 -23.70
CA GLY A 533 -14.37 18.82 -24.10
C GLY A 533 -15.42 18.67 -22.99
N ILE A 534 -15.03 18.36 -21.75
CA ILE A 534 -15.93 18.30 -20.60
C ILE A 534 -16.30 19.73 -20.20
N PRO A 535 -17.60 20.11 -20.21
CA PRO A 535 -18.00 21.47 -19.88
C PRO A 535 -17.53 21.89 -18.50
N GLY A 536 -17.05 23.13 -18.36
CA GLY A 536 -16.43 23.57 -17.11
C GLY A 536 -17.35 23.51 -15.88
N HIS A 537 -18.66 23.66 -16.07
CA HIS A 537 -19.65 23.50 -14.99
C HIS A 537 -19.77 22.04 -14.50
N LEU A 538 -19.62 21.05 -15.38
CA LEU A 538 -19.62 19.64 -15.01
C LEU A 538 -18.35 19.30 -14.21
N THR A 539 -17.19 19.84 -14.61
CA THR A 539 -15.94 19.74 -13.85
C THR A 539 -16.10 20.33 -12.45
N ARG A 540 -16.72 21.52 -12.31
CA ARG A 540 -17.01 22.12 -10.99
C ARG A 540 -17.97 21.26 -10.15
N GLN A 541 -18.98 20.66 -10.76
CA GLN A 541 -19.91 19.76 -10.05
C GLN A 541 -19.22 18.48 -9.58
N VAL A 542 -18.32 17.90 -10.37
CA VAL A 542 -17.50 16.75 -9.94
C VAL A 542 -16.59 17.14 -8.78
N VAL A 543 -15.93 18.31 -8.84
CA VAL A 543 -15.11 18.83 -7.74
C VAL A 543 -15.94 19.05 -6.47
N GLU A 544 -17.14 19.64 -6.59
CA GLU A 544 -18.05 19.83 -5.45
C GLU A 544 -18.61 18.49 -4.92
N ALA A 545 -18.84 17.49 -5.79
CA ALA A 545 -19.26 16.15 -5.40
C ALA A 545 -18.19 15.40 -4.61
N LEU A 546 -16.91 15.70 -4.87
CA LEU A 546 -15.77 15.18 -4.11
C LEU A 546 -15.54 15.94 -2.79
N LYS A 547 -16.32 17.00 -2.52
CA LYS A 547 -16.21 17.79 -1.29
C LYS A 547 -16.58 16.92 -0.09
N GLY A 548 -15.60 16.72 0.79
CA GLY A 548 -15.73 15.90 1.98
C GLY A 548 -15.13 14.49 1.88
N ALA A 549 -14.55 14.11 0.73
CA ALA A 549 -13.71 12.91 0.61
C ALA A 549 -12.55 12.92 1.63
N ASP A 550 -12.08 14.13 1.97
CA ASP A 550 -11.00 14.40 2.93
C ASP A 550 -11.31 13.98 4.38
N HIS A 551 -12.57 13.68 4.71
CA HIS A 551 -12.97 13.22 6.05
C HIS A 551 -13.93 12.02 6.05
N LEU A 552 -14.68 11.80 4.96
CA LEU A 552 -15.59 10.66 4.83
C LEU A 552 -14.94 9.43 4.18
N GLY A 553 -13.83 9.61 3.45
CA GLY A 553 -13.19 8.50 2.73
C GLY A 553 -14.20 7.74 1.88
N SER A 554 -14.14 6.41 1.89
CA SER A 554 -15.04 5.54 1.11
C SER A 554 -16.53 5.66 1.45
N LEU A 555 -16.89 6.32 2.56
CA LEU A 555 -18.29 6.58 2.93
C LEU A 555 -18.93 7.68 2.08
N LEU A 556 -18.14 8.44 1.32
CA LEU A 556 -18.66 9.42 0.37
C LEU A 556 -19.31 8.69 -0.81
N LYS A 557 -20.62 8.84 -0.98
CA LYS A 557 -21.37 8.31 -2.14
C LYS A 557 -21.12 9.14 -3.41
N VAL A 558 -19.86 9.18 -3.85
CA VAL A 558 -19.40 9.93 -5.05
C VAL A 558 -20.22 9.55 -6.28
N ASP A 559 -20.58 8.27 -6.39
CA ASP A 559 -21.39 7.72 -7.47
C ASP A 559 -22.69 8.49 -7.68
N ALA A 560 -23.49 8.63 -6.62
CA ALA A 560 -24.77 9.31 -6.68
C ALA A 560 -24.63 10.80 -7.06
N ALA A 561 -23.56 11.46 -6.63
CA ALA A 561 -23.33 12.87 -6.88
C ALA A 561 -22.84 13.12 -8.33
N VAL A 562 -21.92 12.30 -8.83
CA VAL A 562 -21.50 12.33 -10.25
C VAL A 562 -22.66 11.97 -11.17
N ASP A 563 -23.46 10.98 -10.77
CA ASP A 563 -24.66 10.56 -11.50
C ASP A 563 -25.74 11.65 -11.54
N ALA A 564 -25.91 12.42 -10.47
CA ALA A 564 -26.81 13.58 -10.45
C ALA A 564 -26.29 14.75 -11.29
N ALA A 565 -24.98 14.99 -11.31
CA ALA A 565 -24.33 16.01 -12.14
C ALA A 565 -24.51 15.71 -13.64
N LEU A 566 -24.30 14.46 -14.03
CA LEU A 566 -24.55 14.00 -15.40
C LEU A 566 -26.03 14.15 -15.79
N GLU A 567 -26.98 13.78 -14.90
CA GLU A 567 -28.41 13.99 -15.15
C GLU A 567 -28.79 15.46 -15.34
N ALA A 568 -28.22 16.36 -14.54
CA ALA A 568 -28.49 17.79 -14.62
C ALA A 568 -28.02 18.39 -15.96
N TRP A 569 -26.83 17.96 -16.41
CA TRP A 569 -26.30 18.33 -17.73
C TRP A 569 -27.19 17.83 -18.87
N GLU A 570 -27.63 16.57 -18.83
CA GLU A 570 -28.51 15.99 -19.86
C GLU A 570 -29.86 16.71 -19.96
N LYS A 571 -30.44 17.10 -18.82
CA LYS A 571 -31.68 17.90 -18.77
C LYS A 571 -31.45 19.31 -19.32
N GLY A 572 -30.25 19.86 -19.13
CA GLY A 572 -29.82 21.16 -19.66
C GLY A 572 -29.67 21.16 -21.19
N GLU A 573 -28.97 20.18 -21.77
CA GLU A 573 -28.81 20.06 -23.22
C GLU A 573 -30.13 19.79 -23.95
N ARG A 574 -31.00 18.94 -23.38
CA ARG A 574 -32.35 18.70 -23.93
C ARG A 574 -33.21 19.97 -23.95
N LYS A 575 -33.05 20.87 -22.96
CA LYS A 575 -33.72 22.18 -22.95
C LYS A 575 -33.09 23.17 -23.94
N ALA A 576 -31.77 23.13 -24.14
CA ALA A 576 -31.07 24.00 -25.10
C ALA A 576 -31.34 23.58 -26.57
N GLY A 577 -31.46 22.28 -26.84
CA GLY A 577 -31.80 21.72 -28.15
C GLY A 577 -33.26 21.95 -28.57
N ALA A 578 -34.17 22.14 -27.62
CA ALA A 578 -35.58 22.47 -27.90
C ALA A 578 -35.81 23.94 -28.35
N GLY A 579 -34.78 24.79 -28.32
CA GLY A 579 -34.90 26.24 -28.54
C GLY A 579 -34.09 26.86 -29.69
N ARG A 580 -33.31 26.09 -30.47
CA ARG A 580 -32.49 26.65 -31.57
C ARG A 580 -32.65 25.85 -32.86
N GLY A 581 -33.74 26.11 -33.56
CA GLY A 581 -33.84 25.85 -35.00
C GLY A 581 -33.24 27.02 -35.79
N GLN A 582 -31.91 27.05 -35.98
CA GLN A 582 -31.26 27.62 -37.16
C GLN A 582 -29.77 27.24 -37.16
N GLY A 583 -29.36 26.41 -38.13
CA GLY A 583 -28.02 25.86 -38.24
C GLY A 583 -26.98 26.89 -38.68
N ASN A 584 -25.78 26.79 -38.10
CA ASN A 584 -24.58 27.47 -38.58
C ASN A 584 -23.59 26.42 -39.09
N LEU A 585 -23.28 26.49 -40.38
CA LEU A 585 -22.59 25.44 -41.17
C LEU A 585 -21.04 25.45 -41.05
N PHE A 586 -20.44 26.27 -40.18
CA PHE A 586 -18.97 26.47 -40.13
C PHE A 586 -18.41 26.70 -38.72
N GLY A 587 -18.78 25.86 -37.75
CA GLY A 587 -18.07 25.76 -36.47
C GLY A 587 -17.71 24.31 -36.23
N ALA A 588 -16.43 23.95 -36.34
CA ALA A 588 -15.92 22.65 -35.90
C ALA A 588 -15.92 22.61 -34.36
N HIS A 589 -17.11 22.62 -33.76
CA HIS A 589 -17.28 22.02 -32.45
C HIS A 589 -17.29 20.52 -32.67
N VAL A 590 -16.47 19.80 -31.90
CA VAL A 590 -16.59 18.35 -31.75
C VAL A 590 -17.97 18.10 -31.15
N GLN A 591 -18.97 17.94 -32.01
CA GLN A 591 -20.27 17.42 -31.61
C GLN A 591 -20.01 16.00 -31.13
N LEU A 592 -20.32 15.75 -29.86
CA LEU A 592 -20.55 14.40 -29.38
C LEU A 592 -21.72 13.84 -30.20
N THR A 593 -21.42 13.21 -31.34
CA THR A 593 -22.42 12.46 -32.10
C THR A 593 -22.79 11.25 -31.24
N LEU A 594 -23.92 11.44 -30.56
CA LEU A 594 -24.60 10.50 -29.68
C LEU A 594 -25.40 9.52 -30.54
N GLU A 595 -24.92 8.29 -30.66
CA GLU A 595 -25.75 7.13 -30.97
C GLU A 595 -25.77 6.22 -29.73
N ASP A 596 -26.96 5.69 -29.40
CA ASP A 596 -27.36 5.03 -28.15
C ASP A 596 -26.36 3.96 -27.62
N ASP A 597 -26.07 3.88 -26.30
CA ASP A 597 -26.97 3.28 -25.31
C ASP A 597 -26.37 3.17 -23.88
N THR A 598 -27.21 3.34 -22.84
CA THR A 598 -26.96 3.31 -21.36
C THR A 598 -26.14 4.42 -20.65
N ARG A 599 -26.70 4.93 -19.53
CA ARG A 599 -26.12 5.89 -18.56
C ARG A 599 -24.71 5.50 -18.10
N GLN A 600 -24.47 4.21 -17.95
CA GLN A 600 -23.22 3.64 -17.46
C GLN A 600 -22.05 3.84 -18.46
N ILE A 601 -22.33 3.81 -19.76
CA ILE A 601 -21.33 4.06 -20.83
C ILE A 601 -20.95 5.55 -20.87
N ARG A 602 -21.93 6.45 -20.66
CA ARG A 602 -21.68 7.90 -20.59
C ARG A 602 -20.82 8.29 -19.40
N ARG A 603 -21.15 7.77 -18.20
CA ARG A 603 -20.32 7.96 -17.00
C ARG A 603 -18.89 7.45 -17.21
N ARG A 604 -18.75 6.29 -17.85
CA ARG A 604 -17.44 5.72 -18.24
C ARG A 604 -16.65 6.67 -19.14
N SER A 605 -17.26 7.20 -20.20
CA SER A 605 -16.62 8.15 -21.13
C SER A 605 -16.10 9.42 -20.44
N VAL A 606 -16.86 9.99 -19.49
CA VAL A 606 -16.43 11.18 -18.74
C VAL A 606 -15.26 10.86 -17.81
N VAL A 607 -15.36 9.78 -17.04
CA VAL A 607 -14.29 9.35 -16.12
C VAL A 607 -13.01 8.99 -16.89
N GLU A 608 -13.11 8.26 -18.00
CA GLU A 608 -11.96 7.90 -18.86
C GLU A 608 -11.28 9.13 -19.47
N ARG A 609 -12.05 10.13 -19.92
CA ARG A 609 -11.49 11.39 -20.44
C ARG A 609 -10.78 12.20 -19.36
N LEU A 610 -11.35 12.26 -18.16
CA LEU A 610 -10.67 12.88 -17.01
C LEU A 610 -9.40 12.11 -16.67
N GLU A 611 -9.43 10.78 -16.62
CA GLU A 611 -8.23 9.96 -16.38
C GLU A 611 -7.14 10.22 -17.41
N GLU A 612 -7.50 10.30 -18.69
CA GLU A 612 -6.55 10.53 -19.76
C GLU A 612 -5.95 11.94 -19.72
N PHE A 613 -6.76 12.95 -19.44
CA PHE A 613 -6.27 14.31 -19.14
C PHE A 613 -5.27 14.29 -17.98
N LEU A 614 -5.63 13.62 -16.89
CA LEU A 614 -4.78 13.51 -15.71
C LEU A 614 -3.48 12.76 -16.00
N LYS A 615 -3.51 11.69 -16.78
CA LYS A 615 -2.31 10.94 -17.19
C LYS A 615 -1.33 11.81 -18.00
N ARG A 616 -1.83 12.72 -18.83
CA ARG A 616 -1.02 13.65 -19.63
C ARG A 616 -0.39 14.74 -18.76
N HIS A 617 -1.15 15.23 -17.79
CA HIS A 617 -0.76 16.34 -16.91
C HIS A 617 -0.04 15.94 -15.61
N THR A 618 0.18 14.64 -15.41
CA THR A 618 0.90 14.11 -14.24
C THR A 618 2.37 13.76 -14.52
N ARG A 619 2.88 13.96 -15.75
CA ARG A 619 4.30 13.68 -16.10
C ARG A 619 5.25 14.87 -15.87
N ALA A 620 6.26 14.58 -15.04
CA ALA A 620 7.60 15.15 -14.89
C ALA A 620 7.89 16.67 -14.87
N ASP A 621 7.30 17.55 -15.68
CA ASP A 621 8.00 18.83 -15.98
C ASP A 621 7.20 20.13 -15.79
N GLU A 622 5.91 20.07 -15.43
CA GLU A 622 5.09 21.28 -15.23
C GLU A 622 4.65 21.45 -13.77
N LEU A 623 5.47 22.20 -13.01
CA LEU A 623 5.33 22.38 -11.56
C LEU A 623 3.98 22.97 -11.10
N GLY A 624 3.23 23.64 -11.99
CA GLY A 624 1.91 24.20 -11.70
C GLY A 624 0.75 23.21 -11.84
N LEU A 625 0.90 22.21 -12.74
CA LEU A 625 -0.11 21.18 -13.01
C LEU A 625 0.07 19.93 -12.15
N ARG A 626 1.27 19.64 -11.63
CA ARG A 626 1.52 18.47 -10.76
C ARG A 626 0.67 18.43 -9.49
N LEU A 627 0.64 19.52 -8.71
CA LEU A 627 -0.13 19.54 -7.44
C LEU A 627 -1.65 19.65 -7.67
N ARG A 628 -2.08 20.25 -8.78
CA ARG A 628 -3.50 20.40 -9.15
C ARG A 628 -4.05 19.14 -9.85
N GLY A 629 -3.22 18.48 -10.65
CA GLY A 629 -3.47 17.23 -11.34
C GLY A 629 -3.33 16.00 -10.44
N GLU A 630 -2.45 15.98 -9.44
CA GLU A 630 -2.38 14.86 -8.49
C GLU A 630 -3.62 14.75 -7.61
N GLN A 631 -4.20 15.88 -7.18
CA GLN A 631 -5.44 15.92 -6.41
C GLN A 631 -6.64 15.51 -7.24
N LEU A 632 -6.78 16.01 -8.47
CA LEU A 632 -7.85 15.57 -9.38
C LEU A 632 -7.63 14.11 -9.83
N ALA A 633 -6.38 13.67 -10.07
CA ALA A 633 -6.04 12.29 -10.40
C ALA A 633 -6.34 11.33 -9.26
N ALA A 634 -6.03 11.72 -8.02
CA ALA A 634 -6.42 10.99 -6.84
C ALA A 634 -7.95 10.98 -6.70
N GLY A 635 -8.66 12.09 -6.98
CA GLY A 635 -10.12 12.14 -6.97
C GLY A 635 -10.79 11.24 -8.01
N VAL A 636 -10.24 11.17 -9.22
CA VAL A 636 -10.73 10.29 -10.29
C VAL A 636 -10.40 8.83 -10.00
N ARG A 637 -9.18 8.53 -9.49
CA ARG A 637 -8.82 7.17 -9.02
C ARG A 637 -9.74 6.72 -7.87
N PHE A 638 -10.03 7.62 -6.94
CA PHE A 638 -10.94 7.39 -5.83
C PHE A 638 -12.38 7.14 -6.32
N ALA A 639 -12.88 7.96 -7.25
CA ALA A 639 -14.19 7.76 -7.87
C ALA A 639 -14.28 6.43 -8.65
N ARG A 640 -13.17 5.95 -9.24
CA ARG A 640 -13.10 4.62 -9.87
C ARG A 640 -13.15 3.49 -8.85
N MET A 641 -12.46 3.63 -7.71
CA MET A 641 -12.43 2.61 -6.67
C MET A 641 -13.76 2.42 -5.95
N LEU A 642 -14.59 3.46 -5.84
CA LEU A 642 -15.89 3.40 -5.15
C LEU A 642 -17.05 2.91 -6.03
N ARG A 643 -16.77 2.44 -7.24
CA ARG A 643 -17.80 1.96 -8.17
C ARG A 643 -18.33 0.58 -7.79
N GLU A 644 -19.60 0.51 -7.46
CA GLU A 644 -20.32 -0.75 -7.18
C GLU A 644 -20.22 -1.74 -8.36
N GLY A 645 -19.83 -2.99 -8.09
CA GLY A 645 -19.61 -4.04 -9.10
C GLY A 645 -18.32 -3.90 -9.91
N GLN A 646 -17.42 -2.98 -9.55
CA GLN A 646 -16.04 -2.91 -10.07
C GLN A 646 -14.97 -3.12 -9.01
N TYR A 647 -15.36 -3.52 -7.81
CA TYR A 647 -14.54 -4.16 -6.79
C TYR A 647 -15.26 -5.41 -6.29
#